data_AF-A0AAW1APN4-F1
#
_entry.id   AF-A0AAW1APN4-F1
#
_cell.length_a   1.000
_cell.length_b   1.000
_cell.length_c   1.000
_cell.angle_alpha   90.00
_cell.angle_beta   90.00
_cell.angle_gamma   90.00
#
_symmetry.space_group_name_H-M   'P 1'
#
loop_
_entity.id
_entity.type
_entity.pdbx_description
1 polymer ?
#
loop_
_entity_poly.entity_id
_entity_poly.type
_entity_poly.pdbx_seq_one_letter_code
_entity_poly.pdbx_strand_id
1 'polypeptide(L)'
;MDPTIPVLGEQPLPEARHSHATAQTLRQRAVDSRRCSPTPPEGQEKGRPSSFTIRPRDHPLLPLHFFKKDFCFFPPFFFRFLASRRRDRGFSLLPASAPCPAPLRVVAWKGRGFLRLTKPRLLLSAPSLQLRHASHVIGTGAPSPSNRRHRPGRFRDPFLDTIMSDQLKFIVEKLNKEPFKKNFNLITFDSLESMQLLQLLSDVLGEIDPKHIVDIREELPEHTAKRMLTLLGILKYKPPGGTCDLSAFRQGLVTGSKPVIHPVLHWLLQRTSELKKRAYLARFLIKVDVPTEFLQDDTVADTNRQYEELMEAFKSLHKECEQLKTSGFSTTEIRRDITAMEEEKDQLMKRVERLRKRVETVQNHQRMLEMARQLRVEKEREENLAQQKQEQKNQLFHAEQRLHRVRRQLKDMRHAAVDSKPESLMKSLEEETKFNTYLVSEKFPRELETKKQSLLLLQKVVVEPAMGQSDLNELESKIKEVNAQINQLIEKRMMKYEPIDSKFSMYRQQASIISRKKTAKAEELQTTKEELANVERQMFQKSSQARELDGTEVLKGDEFKRYVNKLRSKNTLYKKKRLEIAEISAEYGILQRTEELLKERHQDIQQQLQAIEDKKGISGYSYTQEELERVSAVKSEMDEMKGRTLDNMSDMVKKLNAMVADKKSSLAPIIKDLRQLRQRCQELTQECEEKKSQYDSCAAGLESKRSSLEQEVKSLREECLREESNYHQVNCMKMILETQLQRVKDEVKMYVSSDQQERKKAVRDQYSKMITEQENLGKKLREKQKAVRESHGPNLKQVKMWRDLQLLMECKKECFLKQQNPASVGQVIQEGGEDRLVL
;
A
#
# COMPACT_ATOMS: atom_id res chain seq x y z
N MET A 1 16.71 -78.15 -0.72
CA MET A 1 16.44 -78.07 -2.17
C MET A 1 17.42 -77.07 -2.75
N ASP A 2 18.66 -77.49 -2.84
CA ASP A 2 19.74 -76.87 -3.62
C ASP A 2 19.54 -77.27 -5.11
N PRO A 3 20.25 -76.72 -6.12
CA PRO A 3 21.59 -76.09 -6.11
C PRO A 3 21.63 -74.73 -6.87
N THR A 4 22.73 -74.09 -7.30
CA THR A 4 24.13 -74.51 -7.57
C THR A 4 25.13 -73.33 -7.49
N ILE A 5 26.45 -73.59 -7.43
CA ILE A 5 27.57 -72.62 -7.30
C ILE A 5 28.65 -72.88 -8.39
N PRO A 6 29.30 -71.84 -8.96
CA PRO A 6 30.79 -71.69 -8.99
C PRO A 6 31.26 -70.27 -8.53
N VAL A 7 32.44 -69.94 -7.95
CA VAL A 7 33.86 -70.44 -7.96
C VAL A 7 34.70 -69.89 -9.14
N LEU A 8 35.89 -69.26 -9.02
CA LEU A 8 36.76 -68.84 -7.88
C LEU A 8 36.56 -67.31 -7.55
N GLY A 9 37.49 -66.39 -7.21
CA GLY A 9 38.96 -66.34 -6.97
C GLY A 9 39.55 -64.90 -7.17
N GLU A 10 40.75 -64.43 -6.73
CA GLU A 10 41.78 -64.90 -5.75
C GLU A 10 42.55 -63.70 -5.08
N GLN A 11 43.89 -63.54 -5.24
CA GLN A 11 44.82 -62.62 -4.52
C GLN A 11 46.06 -62.19 -5.40
N PRO A 12 47.07 -61.33 -5.04
CA PRO A 12 47.66 -61.03 -3.70
C PRO A 12 48.19 -59.56 -3.42
N LEU A 13 49.09 -59.43 -2.42
CA LEU A 13 49.72 -58.22 -1.82
C LEU A 13 51.00 -57.70 -2.54
N PRO A 14 51.57 -56.53 -2.14
CA PRO A 14 52.67 -56.44 -1.13
C PRO A 14 52.37 -55.48 0.05
N GLU A 15 52.84 -55.69 1.29
CA GLU A 15 54.17 -55.38 1.89
C GLU A 15 54.61 -53.91 1.85
N ALA A 16 55.20 -53.25 2.89
CA ALA A 16 55.38 -53.47 4.34
C ALA A 16 55.90 -52.10 4.96
N ARG A 17 56.48 -51.86 6.16
CA ARG A 17 57.13 -52.60 7.28
C ARG A 17 56.85 -51.92 8.67
N HIS A 18 57.82 -51.96 9.60
CA HIS A 18 57.84 -51.61 11.05
C HIS A 18 58.17 -50.11 11.36
N SER A 19 58.15 -49.55 12.59
CA SER A 19 58.56 -50.10 13.91
C SER A 19 57.96 -49.49 15.20
N HIS A 20 58.23 -50.13 16.35
CA HIS A 20 57.74 -49.82 17.72
C HIS A 20 58.64 -48.88 18.56
N ALA A 21 58.03 -48.13 19.50
CA ALA A 21 58.43 -47.84 20.90
C ALA A 21 57.36 -46.90 21.54
N THR A 22 56.72 -47.03 22.71
CA THR A 22 56.87 -47.72 24.03
C THR A 22 57.31 -46.76 25.17
N ALA A 23 56.62 -46.85 26.34
CA ALA A 23 56.74 -46.06 27.58
C ALA A 23 56.32 -44.56 27.48
N GLN A 24 55.52 -43.93 28.38
CA GLN A 24 55.26 -43.98 29.84
C GLN A 24 56.31 -43.30 30.75
N THR A 25 55.96 -42.18 31.41
CA THR A 25 55.78 -42.05 32.89
C THR A 25 55.41 -40.62 33.36
N LEU A 26 54.70 -40.53 34.51
CA LEU A 26 54.80 -39.58 35.66
C LEU A 26 55.14 -38.08 35.44
N ARG A 27 54.77 -37.09 36.29
CA ARG A 27 53.72 -36.78 37.29
C ARG A 27 54.18 -35.51 38.07
N GLN A 28 53.30 -34.53 38.27
CA GLN A 28 53.18 -33.64 39.47
C GLN A 28 54.39 -32.91 40.10
N ARG A 29 54.42 -31.57 39.97
CA ARG A 29 54.48 -30.50 41.03
C ARG A 29 54.63 -29.13 40.33
N ALA A 30 54.00 -27.99 40.65
CA ALA A 30 53.33 -27.40 41.82
C ALA A 30 54.21 -26.48 42.70
N VAL A 31 53.60 -25.37 43.16
CA VAL A 31 54.06 -24.34 44.14
C VAL A 31 54.81 -23.11 43.59
N ASP A 32 54.14 -21.95 43.69
CA ASP A 32 54.52 -20.55 44.02
C ASP A 32 55.82 -19.90 43.41
N SER A 33 55.96 -18.57 43.24
CA SER A 33 55.33 -17.44 43.96
C SER A 33 55.54 -16.07 43.28
N ARG A 34 54.67 -15.07 43.59
CA ARG A 34 54.96 -13.61 43.74
C ARG A 34 55.49 -12.80 42.51
N ARG A 35 55.36 -11.46 42.41
CA ARG A 35 54.33 -10.47 42.85
C ARG A 35 54.64 -9.10 42.16
N CYS A 36 53.65 -8.20 42.15
CA CYS A 36 53.77 -6.73 41.93
C CYS A 36 54.04 -6.21 40.50
N SER A 37 53.28 -5.17 40.14
CA SER A 37 53.58 -4.16 39.12
C SER A 37 54.47 -3.05 39.72
N PRO A 38 54.89 -2.03 38.93
CA PRO A 38 54.08 -0.81 38.86
C PRO A 38 53.96 -0.16 37.47
N THR A 39 53.14 0.88 37.38
CA THR A 39 53.00 1.85 36.28
C THR A 39 53.32 3.26 36.81
N PRO A 40 53.12 4.34 36.04
CA PRO A 40 53.87 4.80 34.86
C PRO A 40 54.69 6.07 35.22
N PRO A 41 55.07 6.91 34.22
CA PRO A 41 54.63 8.31 34.36
C PRO A 41 54.12 8.97 33.05
N GLU A 42 53.47 10.11 33.22
CA GLU A 42 53.09 11.10 32.21
C GLU A 42 54.31 11.97 31.81
N GLY A 43 54.35 12.76 30.74
CA GLY A 43 53.40 13.04 29.65
C GLY A 43 53.78 14.34 28.91
N GLN A 44 53.06 14.68 27.83
CA GLN A 44 53.16 15.95 27.05
C GLN A 44 54.50 16.17 26.27
N GLU A 45 54.59 16.93 25.17
CA GLU A 45 53.61 17.76 24.45
C GLU A 45 53.93 17.94 22.93
N LYS A 46 52.97 18.46 22.15
CA LYS A 46 53.10 19.21 20.87
C LYS A 46 53.85 18.60 19.65
N GLY A 47 53.09 18.28 18.61
CA GLY A 47 53.56 18.17 17.21
C GLY A 47 52.41 17.91 16.23
N ARG A 48 52.28 18.68 15.13
CA ARG A 48 51.17 18.52 14.15
C ARG A 48 51.52 17.53 13.02
N PRO A 49 50.52 16.83 12.44
CA PRO A 49 50.76 15.78 11.45
C PRO A 49 51.02 16.33 10.04
N SER A 50 51.81 15.60 9.25
CA SER A 50 51.81 15.66 7.80
C SER A 50 51.35 14.29 7.26
N SER A 51 50.36 14.31 6.37
CA SER A 51 49.72 13.08 5.87
C SER A 51 50.46 12.55 4.64
N PHE A 52 50.99 11.33 4.72
CA PHE A 52 51.42 10.57 3.55
C PHE A 52 50.73 9.21 3.43
N THR A 53 50.53 8.82 2.18
CA THR A 53 49.63 7.76 1.71
C THR A 53 50.12 6.36 2.09
N ILE A 54 49.23 5.49 2.56
CA ILE A 54 49.47 4.04 2.65
C ILE A 54 48.35 3.29 1.93
N ARG A 55 48.72 2.40 1.01
CA ARG A 55 47.84 1.36 0.44
C ARG A 55 48.01 0.06 1.23
N PRO A 56 46.94 -0.71 1.50
CA PRO A 56 47.03 -2.15 1.71
C PRO A 56 47.07 -2.90 0.36
N ARG A 57 47.69 -4.09 0.35
CA ARG A 57 47.65 -5.07 -0.73
C ARG A 57 47.01 -6.38 -0.23
N ASP A 58 46.20 -6.97 -1.10
CA ASP A 58 46.15 -8.39 -1.49
C ASP A 58 46.15 -9.54 -0.44
N HIS A 59 45.14 -10.42 -0.59
CA HIS A 59 45.13 -11.88 -0.29
C HIS A 59 45.09 -12.38 1.18
N PRO A 60 44.71 -13.67 1.43
CA PRO A 60 44.43 -14.78 0.50
C PRO A 60 42.97 -15.34 0.49
N LEU A 61 42.76 -16.46 -0.20
CA LEU A 61 41.49 -17.19 -0.42
C LEU A 61 41.52 -18.61 0.19
N LEU A 62 40.42 -19.36 0.00
CA LEU A 62 40.18 -20.82 0.24
C LEU A 62 39.48 -21.18 1.58
N PRO A 63 38.79 -22.34 1.67
CA PRO A 63 37.81 -22.85 0.70
C PRO A 63 36.53 -23.44 1.37
N LEU A 64 35.48 -23.71 0.59
CA LEU A 64 34.42 -24.66 0.96
C LEU A 64 34.06 -25.55 -0.23
N HIS A 65 33.88 -26.85 0.04
CA HIS A 65 33.63 -27.89 -0.97
C HIS A 65 32.27 -28.56 -0.76
N PHE A 66 31.64 -28.91 -1.89
CA PHE A 66 30.50 -29.79 -2.10
C PHE A 66 29.97 -30.65 -0.93
N PHE A 67 28.63 -30.69 -0.84
CA PHE A 67 27.93 -31.96 -1.03
C PHE A 67 27.01 -31.88 -2.26
N LYS A 68 26.55 -33.03 -2.75
CA LYS A 68 25.99 -33.22 -4.11
C LYS A 68 24.74 -34.12 -4.06
N LYS A 69 24.06 -34.24 -5.22
CA LYS A 69 22.89 -35.09 -5.57
C LYS A 69 21.51 -34.45 -5.44
N ASP A 70 20.50 -34.78 -6.23
CA ASP A 70 20.34 -35.26 -7.63
C ASP A 70 18.91 -34.75 -8.03
N PHE A 71 18.45 -34.49 -9.26
CA PHE A 71 18.41 -35.28 -10.49
C PHE A 71 18.09 -34.36 -11.71
N CYS A 72 18.08 -34.90 -12.94
CA CYS A 72 17.65 -34.20 -14.17
C CYS A 72 16.49 -34.92 -14.88
N PHE A 73 16.09 -34.36 -16.04
CA PHE A 73 15.17 -34.87 -17.08
C PHE A 73 13.65 -34.60 -16.96
N PHE A 74 13.18 -33.73 -17.87
CA PHE A 74 11.88 -33.87 -18.55
C PHE A 74 11.97 -34.98 -19.62
N PRO A 75 10.87 -35.70 -19.88
CA PRO A 75 10.34 -35.77 -21.25
C PRO A 75 8.83 -35.41 -21.35
N PRO A 76 8.28 -35.20 -22.57
CA PRO A 76 6.86 -34.87 -22.80
C PRO A 76 5.99 -36.10 -23.18
N PHE A 77 4.65 -35.94 -23.29
CA PHE A 77 3.81 -36.31 -24.47
C PHE A 77 2.27 -36.15 -24.25
N PHE A 78 1.59 -35.53 -25.23
CA PHE A 78 0.23 -35.81 -25.77
C PHE A 78 -1.12 -35.62 -25.02
N PHE A 79 -2.16 -35.39 -25.85
CA PHE A 79 -3.61 -35.38 -25.58
C PHE A 79 -4.20 -36.81 -25.43
N ARG A 80 -5.24 -37.00 -24.58
CA ARG A 80 -6.66 -37.21 -25.03
C ARG A 80 -7.70 -37.44 -23.90
N PHE A 81 -8.92 -36.92 -24.14
CA PHE A 81 -10.27 -37.48 -23.88
C PHE A 81 -10.63 -38.26 -22.58
N LEU A 82 -11.66 -37.75 -21.88
CA LEU A 82 -12.81 -38.42 -21.23
C LEU A 82 -13.70 -37.27 -20.64
N ALA A 83 -14.98 -37.02 -20.91
CA ALA A 83 -16.19 -37.73 -21.37
C ALA A 83 -17.09 -38.31 -20.25
N SER A 84 -18.42 -38.20 -20.43
CA SER A 84 -19.52 -38.58 -19.50
C SER A 84 -19.71 -37.70 -18.24
N ARG A 85 -20.92 -37.47 -17.69
CA ARG A 85 -22.32 -37.72 -18.17
C ARG A 85 -23.34 -36.97 -17.29
N ARG A 86 -24.34 -36.30 -17.89
CA ARG A 86 -25.74 -36.08 -17.43
C ARG A 86 -26.38 -34.95 -18.25
N ARG A 87 -27.65 -34.93 -18.67
CA ARG A 87 -28.67 -35.91 -19.10
C ARG A 87 -29.94 -35.06 -19.31
N ASP A 88 -30.28 -34.81 -20.57
CA ASP A 88 -31.62 -34.63 -21.15
C ASP A 88 -32.69 -33.76 -20.44
N ARG A 89 -33.08 -32.69 -21.12
CA ARG A 89 -34.46 -32.40 -21.60
C ARG A 89 -34.38 -31.36 -22.71
N GLY A 90 -35.14 -31.51 -23.79
CA GLY A 90 -35.15 -30.56 -24.92
C GLY A 90 -36.54 -30.46 -25.56
N PHE A 91 -36.74 -29.49 -26.46
CA PHE A 91 -37.93 -29.40 -27.33
C PHE A 91 -37.67 -28.56 -28.60
N SER A 92 -38.22 -29.03 -29.73
CA SER A 92 -38.63 -28.30 -30.97
C SER A 92 -37.75 -27.22 -31.64
N LEU A 93 -36.99 -27.64 -32.66
CA LEU A 93 -37.12 -27.28 -34.11
C LEU A 93 -37.13 -25.80 -34.63
N LEU A 94 -36.07 -25.47 -35.40
CA LEU A 94 -36.05 -24.83 -36.76
C LEU A 94 -36.60 -23.38 -37.01
N PRO A 95 -36.23 -22.69 -38.12
CA PRO A 95 -34.90 -22.55 -38.77
C PRO A 95 -34.59 -21.10 -39.28
N ALA A 96 -33.51 -20.95 -40.10
CA ALA A 96 -33.13 -19.79 -40.93
C ALA A 96 -32.55 -18.54 -40.20
N SER A 97 -31.60 -17.74 -40.76
CA SER A 97 -30.83 -17.80 -42.02
C SER A 97 -29.41 -17.21 -41.85
N ALA A 98 -28.56 -17.33 -42.89
CA ALA A 98 -27.13 -16.94 -42.94
C ALA A 98 -26.92 -15.42 -43.29
N PRO A 99 -25.68 -14.87 -43.50
CA PRO A 99 -24.34 -15.47 -43.48
C PRO A 99 -23.23 -14.65 -42.73
N CYS A 100 -21.99 -15.12 -42.79
CA CYS A 100 -20.77 -14.39 -42.37
C CYS A 100 -20.31 -13.34 -43.42
N PRO A 101 -19.31 -12.48 -43.11
CA PRO A 101 -17.96 -12.84 -43.55
C PRO A 101 -16.78 -12.44 -42.62
N ALA A 102 -15.76 -13.31 -42.64
CA ALA A 102 -14.29 -13.13 -42.63
C ALA A 102 -13.54 -12.05 -41.76
N PRO A 103 -12.30 -12.33 -41.28
CA PRO A 103 -11.56 -11.49 -40.33
C PRO A 103 -10.39 -10.68 -40.93
N LEU A 104 -9.87 -9.69 -40.18
CA LEU A 104 -8.57 -9.06 -40.46
C LEU A 104 -7.70 -8.81 -39.21
N ARG A 105 -6.46 -9.29 -39.31
CA ARG A 105 -5.19 -8.83 -38.68
C ARG A 105 -5.08 -8.73 -37.14
N VAL A 106 -4.32 -9.70 -36.61
CA VAL A 106 -3.50 -9.55 -35.39
C VAL A 106 -2.41 -8.50 -35.59
N VAL A 107 -2.18 -7.65 -34.59
CA VAL A 107 -0.92 -6.92 -34.37
C VAL A 107 -0.51 -7.07 -32.91
N ALA A 108 0.78 -7.23 -32.62
CA ALA A 108 1.26 -7.68 -31.32
C ALA A 108 1.88 -6.57 -30.45
N TRP A 109 1.62 -6.67 -29.14
CA TRP A 109 2.50 -6.31 -28.02
C TRP A 109 3.07 -4.87 -27.91
N LYS A 110 2.61 -4.16 -26.86
CA LYS A 110 3.51 -3.77 -25.76
C LYS A 110 2.74 -3.32 -24.51
N GLY A 111 3.04 -3.95 -23.37
CA GLY A 111 2.63 -3.45 -22.06
C GLY A 111 3.69 -2.55 -21.43
N ARG A 112 3.25 -1.48 -20.76
CA ARG A 112 3.95 -0.77 -19.66
C ARG A 112 2.92 0.00 -18.85
N GLY A 113 2.77 -0.34 -17.58
CA GLY A 113 1.93 0.41 -16.66
C GLY A 113 2.61 1.70 -16.19
N PHE A 114 1.82 2.72 -15.88
CA PHE A 114 2.27 3.91 -15.15
C PHE A 114 1.22 4.31 -14.11
N LEU A 115 1.41 3.84 -12.88
CA LEU A 115 0.61 4.28 -11.73
C LEU A 115 1.02 5.71 -11.34
N ARG A 116 0.26 6.72 -11.77
CA ARG A 116 0.41 8.08 -11.24
C ARG A 116 -0.37 8.21 -9.93
N LEU A 117 0.37 8.31 -8.82
CA LEU A 117 -0.15 8.61 -7.49
C LEU A 117 -0.84 9.99 -7.46
N THR A 118 -2.16 10.02 -7.55
CA THR A 118 -2.97 11.22 -7.31
C THR A 118 -3.13 11.47 -5.80
N LYS A 119 -2.73 12.65 -5.33
CA LYS A 119 -2.80 13.03 -3.91
C LYS A 119 -4.26 13.08 -3.41
N PRO A 120 -4.65 12.34 -2.35
CA PRO A 120 -5.98 12.46 -1.76
C PRO A 120 -6.11 13.80 -1.01
N ARG A 121 -7.01 14.67 -1.47
CA ARG A 121 -7.28 15.98 -0.87
C ARG A 121 -8.34 15.85 0.22
N LEU A 122 -7.93 15.45 1.42
CA LEU A 122 -8.84 15.29 2.57
C LEU A 122 -9.46 16.64 2.98
N LEU A 123 -10.73 16.83 2.62
CA LEU A 123 -11.58 17.90 3.14
C LEU A 123 -12.32 17.39 4.39
N LEU A 124 -11.82 17.78 5.56
CA LEU A 124 -12.51 17.57 6.85
C LEU A 124 -13.60 18.63 7.02
N SER A 125 -14.83 18.31 6.59
CA SER A 125 -16.02 19.09 6.90
C SER A 125 -16.49 18.79 8.33
N ALA A 126 -16.26 19.71 9.26
CA ALA A 126 -16.73 19.56 10.64
C ALA A 126 -18.25 19.90 10.76
N PRO A 127 -19.09 19.00 11.30
CA PRO A 127 -20.48 19.32 11.63
C PRO A 127 -20.55 20.07 12.98
N SER A 128 -21.03 21.30 12.97
CA SER A 128 -21.19 22.12 14.17
C SER A 128 -22.44 21.71 14.97
N LEU A 129 -22.29 20.79 15.92
CA LEU A 129 -23.35 20.45 16.88
C LEU A 129 -23.53 21.57 17.91
N GLN A 130 -24.69 22.23 17.88
CA GLN A 130 -25.10 23.19 18.90
C GLN A 130 -25.61 22.46 20.15
N LEU A 131 -24.76 22.26 21.17
CA LEU A 131 -25.25 21.94 22.51
C LEU A 131 -25.83 23.20 23.16
N ARG A 132 -27.09 23.12 23.60
CA ARG A 132 -27.68 24.10 24.51
C ARG A 132 -27.13 23.85 25.92
N HIS A 133 -26.42 24.81 26.49
CA HIS A 133 -26.29 24.92 27.93
C HIS A 133 -26.97 26.20 28.41
N ALA A 134 -28.11 26.02 29.08
CA ALA A 134 -28.69 27.07 29.90
C ALA A 134 -27.97 27.09 31.25
N SER A 135 -27.69 28.28 31.78
CA SER A 135 -27.22 28.48 33.14
C SER A 135 -27.65 29.86 33.61
N HIS A 136 -28.61 29.92 34.52
CA HIS A 136 -28.94 31.15 35.24
C HIS A 136 -27.84 31.45 36.25
N VAL A 137 -27.27 32.66 36.20
CA VAL A 137 -26.70 33.30 37.39
C VAL A 137 -27.26 34.71 37.50
N ILE A 138 -27.97 34.89 38.61
CA ILE A 138 -28.46 36.10 39.26
C ILE A 138 -27.61 37.34 38.96
N GLY A 139 -28.25 38.44 38.55
CA GLY A 139 -27.60 39.74 38.32
C GLY A 139 -27.54 40.63 39.57
N THR A 140 -26.78 41.72 39.48
CA THR A 140 -26.76 42.83 40.47
C THR A 140 -26.15 44.09 39.87
N GLY A 141 -26.54 45.27 40.37
CA GLY A 141 -25.75 46.50 40.31
C GLY A 141 -25.51 47.17 38.96
N ALA A 142 -26.43 48.05 38.54
CA ALA A 142 -26.05 49.21 37.73
C ALA A 142 -25.35 50.26 38.62
N PRO A 143 -24.44 51.08 38.06
CA PRO A 143 -24.67 52.51 38.21
C PRO A 143 -24.37 53.34 36.95
N SER A 144 -25.36 54.15 36.55
CA SER A 144 -25.14 55.48 35.96
C SER A 144 -24.83 56.46 37.11
N PRO A 145 -24.10 57.60 36.95
CA PRO A 145 -24.23 58.49 35.78
C PRO A 145 -22.96 59.24 35.31
N SER A 146 -23.06 59.96 34.19
CA SER A 146 -22.81 61.42 34.15
C SER A 146 -23.03 62.02 32.74
N ASN A 147 -23.48 63.27 32.68
CA ASN A 147 -23.72 64.01 31.45
C ASN A 147 -22.46 64.73 30.95
N ARG A 148 -22.12 64.61 29.66
CA ARG A 148 -21.51 65.71 28.89
C ARG A 148 -22.19 65.84 27.52
N ARG A 149 -22.81 66.99 27.30
CA ARG A 149 -23.39 67.39 26.00
C ARG A 149 -22.26 67.84 25.07
N HIS A 150 -22.31 67.50 23.77
CA HIS A 150 -22.47 68.50 22.69
C HIS A 150 -22.42 67.93 21.25
N ARG A 151 -23.19 68.59 20.37
CA ARG A 151 -23.19 68.59 18.89
C ARG A 151 -23.67 67.30 18.17
N PRO A 152 -24.68 67.41 17.28
CA PRO A 152 -25.08 66.32 16.38
C PRO A 152 -24.20 66.31 15.12
N GLY A 153 -23.22 65.41 15.06
CA GLY A 153 -22.54 65.07 13.81
C GLY A 153 -23.39 64.11 12.98
N ARG A 154 -23.62 64.41 11.68
CA ARG A 154 -24.24 63.45 10.75
C ARG A 154 -23.26 62.30 10.48
N PHE A 155 -23.40 61.19 11.21
CA PHE A 155 -22.76 59.94 10.82
C PHE A 155 -23.35 59.45 9.50
N ARG A 156 -22.49 59.26 8.49
CA ARG A 156 -22.79 58.42 7.32
C ARG A 156 -22.60 56.96 7.72
N ASP A 157 -23.38 56.05 7.14
CA ASP A 157 -23.22 54.61 7.34
C ASP A 157 -21.94 54.08 6.68
N PRO A 158 -20.93 53.60 7.45
CA PRO A 158 -19.65 53.19 6.88
C PRO A 158 -19.75 51.99 5.91
N PHE A 159 -20.82 51.21 6.01
CA PHE A 159 -21.10 50.08 5.12
C PHE A 159 -21.36 50.53 3.67
N LEU A 160 -22.03 51.67 3.44
CA LEU A 160 -22.31 52.16 2.09
C LEU A 160 -21.04 52.73 1.44
N ASP A 161 -20.26 53.53 2.16
CA ASP A 161 -18.99 54.08 1.65
C ASP A 161 -17.98 52.94 1.34
N THR A 162 -17.99 51.84 2.11
CA THR A 162 -17.16 50.65 1.82
C THR A 162 -17.53 49.98 0.50
N ILE A 163 -18.82 49.74 0.26
CA ILE A 163 -19.32 49.12 -0.98
C ILE A 163 -19.00 50.00 -2.21
N MET A 164 -19.15 51.32 -2.10
CA MET A 164 -18.81 52.26 -3.17
C MET A 164 -17.29 52.27 -3.45
N SER A 165 -16.46 52.20 -2.41
CA SER A 165 -15.00 52.10 -2.55
C SER A 165 -14.57 50.85 -3.34
N ASP A 166 -15.20 49.70 -3.10
CA ASP A 166 -14.86 48.45 -3.80
C ASP A 166 -15.40 48.39 -5.23
N GLN A 167 -16.58 48.99 -5.49
CA GLN A 167 -17.06 49.18 -6.87
C GLN A 167 -16.09 50.05 -7.69
N LEU A 168 -15.60 51.16 -7.12
CA LEU A 168 -14.61 52.04 -7.76
C LEU A 168 -13.28 51.33 -8.03
N LYS A 169 -12.75 50.57 -7.05
CA LYS A 169 -11.54 49.74 -7.24
C LYS A 169 -11.70 48.78 -8.42
N PHE A 170 -12.83 48.06 -8.48
CA PHE A 170 -13.09 47.09 -9.54
C PHE A 170 -13.21 47.74 -10.93
N ILE A 171 -13.86 48.91 -11.04
CA ILE A 171 -13.96 49.67 -12.29
C ILE A 171 -12.55 50.07 -12.78
N VAL A 172 -11.73 50.67 -11.91
CA VAL A 172 -10.36 51.08 -12.25
C VAL A 172 -9.47 49.89 -12.61
N GLU A 173 -9.53 48.80 -11.83
CA GLU A 173 -8.77 47.56 -12.11
C GLU A 173 -9.13 46.96 -13.48
N LYS A 174 -10.39 47.10 -13.92
CA LYS A 174 -10.87 46.61 -15.21
C LYS A 174 -10.55 47.53 -16.39
N LEU A 175 -10.58 48.86 -16.19
CA LEU A 175 -10.21 49.85 -17.22
C LEU A 175 -8.70 49.91 -17.49
N ASN A 176 -7.88 49.49 -16.52
CA ASN A 176 -6.44 49.40 -16.67
C ASN A 176 -5.97 48.08 -17.32
N LYS A 177 -6.87 47.10 -17.47
CA LYS A 177 -6.60 45.84 -18.16
C LYS A 177 -6.91 45.95 -19.66
N GLU A 178 -6.42 45.00 -20.44
CA GLU A 178 -6.86 44.85 -21.84
C GLU A 178 -8.37 44.54 -21.86
N PRO A 179 -9.15 45.16 -22.76
CA PRO A 179 -8.73 45.94 -23.93
C PRO A 179 -8.43 47.43 -23.68
N PHE A 180 -8.87 48.01 -22.56
CA PHE A 180 -9.01 49.47 -22.43
C PHE A 180 -7.71 50.24 -22.13
N LYS A 181 -6.78 49.67 -21.35
CA LYS A 181 -5.42 50.23 -21.09
C LYS A 181 -5.36 51.71 -20.64
N LYS A 182 -6.39 52.24 -19.96
CA LYS A 182 -6.48 53.69 -19.66
C LYS A 182 -5.67 54.18 -18.45
N ASN A 183 -5.02 53.29 -17.70
CA ASN A 183 -4.04 53.61 -16.63
C ASN A 183 -4.52 54.64 -15.58
N PHE A 184 -5.79 54.59 -15.18
CA PHE A 184 -6.33 55.47 -14.14
C PHE A 184 -5.87 55.05 -12.73
N ASN A 185 -5.64 56.03 -11.88
CA ASN A 185 -5.67 55.88 -10.42
C ASN A 185 -7.09 56.14 -9.89
N LEU A 186 -7.40 55.68 -8.67
CA LEU A 186 -8.72 55.93 -8.05
C LEU A 186 -9.06 57.43 -7.98
N ILE A 187 -8.07 58.26 -7.61
CA ILE A 187 -8.25 59.72 -7.50
C ILE A 187 -8.51 60.34 -8.88
N THR A 188 -7.76 59.94 -9.91
CA THR A 188 -7.93 60.48 -11.28
C THR A 188 -9.22 59.99 -11.94
N PHE A 189 -9.77 58.86 -11.51
CA PHE A 189 -11.06 58.35 -11.99
C PHE A 189 -12.23 59.08 -11.33
N ASP A 190 -12.18 59.33 -10.00
CA ASP A 190 -13.22 60.12 -9.33
C ASP A 190 -13.11 61.63 -9.62
N SER A 191 -11.98 62.13 -10.13
CA SER A 191 -11.89 63.52 -10.63
C SER A 191 -12.43 63.71 -12.06
N LEU A 192 -12.94 62.68 -12.73
CA LEU A 192 -13.50 62.80 -14.08
C LEU A 192 -14.80 63.62 -14.09
N GLU A 193 -14.88 64.57 -15.03
CA GLU A 193 -16.08 65.38 -15.28
C GLU A 193 -17.20 64.56 -15.94
N SER A 194 -18.46 65.00 -15.82
CA SER A 194 -19.64 64.31 -16.37
C SER A 194 -19.51 63.95 -17.86
N MET A 195 -18.95 64.85 -18.68
CA MET A 195 -18.73 64.61 -20.12
C MET A 195 -17.62 63.58 -20.37
N GLN A 196 -16.56 63.60 -19.57
CA GLN A 196 -15.44 62.64 -19.67
C GLN A 196 -15.87 61.24 -19.22
N LEU A 197 -16.69 61.16 -18.17
CA LEU A 197 -17.28 59.93 -17.65
C LEU A 197 -18.32 59.34 -18.62
N LEU A 198 -19.07 60.18 -19.33
CA LEU A 198 -19.94 59.76 -20.43
C LEU A 198 -19.14 59.26 -21.65
N GLN A 199 -18.05 59.95 -22.04
CA GLN A 199 -17.20 59.47 -23.12
C GLN A 199 -16.58 58.11 -22.76
N LEU A 200 -16.11 57.94 -21.53
CA LEU A 200 -15.60 56.66 -21.02
C LEU A 200 -16.67 55.55 -21.09
N LEU A 201 -17.95 55.88 -20.86
CA LEU A 201 -19.06 54.96 -21.09
C LEU A 201 -19.30 54.68 -22.60
N SER A 202 -19.19 55.68 -23.48
CA SER A 202 -19.24 55.52 -24.94
C SER A 202 -18.16 54.54 -25.41
N ASP A 203 -16.92 54.73 -24.96
CA ASP A 203 -15.77 53.88 -25.33
C ASP A 203 -15.94 52.44 -24.82
N VAL A 204 -16.46 52.26 -23.60
CA VAL A 204 -16.78 50.93 -23.04
C VAL A 204 -17.92 50.24 -23.80
N LEU A 205 -18.87 51.00 -24.35
CA LEU A 205 -19.94 50.49 -25.20
C LEU A 205 -19.49 50.22 -26.64
N GLY A 206 -18.59 51.05 -27.20
CA GLY A 206 -17.98 50.86 -28.52
C GLY A 206 -17.08 49.62 -28.60
N GLU A 207 -16.40 49.29 -27.51
CA GLU A 207 -15.67 48.02 -27.35
C GLU A 207 -16.62 46.80 -27.25
N ILE A 208 -17.90 47.00 -26.90
CA ILE A 208 -18.92 45.94 -26.87
C ILE A 208 -19.62 45.79 -28.24
N ASP A 209 -19.91 46.90 -28.93
CA ASP A 209 -20.38 46.94 -30.32
C ASP A 209 -19.70 48.07 -31.10
N PRO A 210 -18.85 47.78 -32.10
CA PRO A 210 -18.09 48.81 -32.82
C PRO A 210 -18.95 49.80 -33.60
N LYS A 211 -20.25 49.54 -33.80
CA LYS A 211 -21.21 50.53 -34.32
C LYS A 211 -21.43 51.75 -33.41
N HIS A 212 -20.98 51.67 -32.16
CA HIS A 212 -21.26 52.68 -31.13
C HIS A 212 -20.04 53.51 -30.71
N ILE A 213 -18.92 53.38 -31.43
CA ILE A 213 -17.75 54.27 -31.31
C ILE A 213 -18.13 55.63 -31.92
N VAL A 214 -18.55 56.57 -31.07
CA VAL A 214 -18.93 57.94 -31.44
C VAL A 214 -18.52 58.88 -30.31
N ASP A 215 -17.88 60.00 -30.66
CA ASP A 215 -17.49 61.04 -29.72
C ASP A 215 -18.68 61.93 -29.34
N ILE A 216 -18.88 62.10 -28.04
CA ILE A 216 -20.06 62.79 -27.47
C ILE A 216 -20.06 64.31 -27.77
N ARG A 217 -18.99 64.83 -28.36
CA ARG A 217 -18.91 66.21 -28.87
C ARG A 217 -19.71 66.44 -30.14
N GLU A 218 -20.06 65.38 -30.88
CA GLU A 218 -20.76 65.46 -32.18
C GLU A 218 -22.26 65.12 -32.10
N GLU A 219 -22.70 64.45 -31.03
CA GLU A 219 -24.11 64.10 -30.81
C GLU A 219 -24.82 65.08 -29.84
N LEU A 220 -26.09 65.39 -30.14
CA LEU A 220 -26.97 66.04 -29.16
C LEU A 220 -27.09 65.16 -27.88
N PRO A 221 -27.11 65.73 -26.66
CA PRO A 221 -27.17 64.93 -25.42
C PRO A 221 -28.36 63.98 -25.33
N GLU A 222 -29.53 64.38 -25.86
CA GLU A 222 -30.72 63.52 -25.91
C GLU A 222 -30.57 62.38 -26.92
N HIS A 223 -29.89 62.61 -28.04
CA HIS A 223 -29.60 61.58 -29.04
C HIS A 223 -28.56 60.59 -28.51
N THR A 224 -27.51 61.08 -27.85
CA THR A 224 -26.51 60.26 -27.13
C THR A 224 -27.20 59.35 -26.11
N ALA A 225 -28.06 59.92 -25.26
CA ALA A 225 -28.82 59.16 -24.27
C ALA A 225 -29.77 58.15 -24.92
N LYS A 226 -30.48 58.52 -26.00
CA LYS A 226 -31.35 57.60 -26.76
C LYS A 226 -30.57 56.43 -27.38
N ARG A 227 -29.37 56.69 -27.94
CA ARG A 227 -28.46 55.68 -28.49
C ARG A 227 -27.98 54.72 -27.38
N MET A 228 -27.44 55.26 -26.29
CA MET A 228 -26.99 54.46 -25.13
C MET A 228 -28.13 53.66 -24.48
N LEU A 229 -29.34 54.22 -24.35
CA LEU A 229 -30.51 53.52 -23.80
C LEU A 229 -30.99 52.39 -24.71
N THR A 230 -30.99 52.57 -26.03
CA THR A 230 -31.29 51.49 -26.98
C THR A 230 -30.29 50.34 -26.82
N LEU A 231 -28.99 50.64 -26.79
CA LEU A 231 -27.95 49.61 -26.61
C LEU A 231 -28.04 48.92 -25.24
N LEU A 232 -28.21 49.66 -24.14
CA LEU A 232 -28.44 49.09 -22.80
C LEU A 232 -29.72 48.22 -22.75
N GLY A 233 -30.76 48.60 -23.50
CA GLY A 233 -32.00 47.83 -23.66
C GLY A 233 -31.84 46.55 -24.50
N ILE A 234 -30.92 46.53 -25.47
CA ILE A 234 -30.49 45.34 -26.23
C ILE A 234 -29.65 44.41 -25.33
N LEU A 235 -28.74 44.98 -24.55
CA LEU A 235 -27.94 44.27 -23.55
C LEU A 235 -28.78 43.76 -22.36
N LYS A 236 -30.02 44.25 -22.21
CA LYS A 236 -30.96 44.01 -21.09
C LYS A 236 -30.36 44.40 -19.73
N TYR A 237 -29.69 45.55 -19.68
CA TYR A 237 -29.42 46.22 -18.41
C TYR A 237 -30.75 46.55 -17.70
N LYS A 238 -30.79 46.37 -16.38
CA LYS A 238 -31.83 46.90 -15.50
C LYS A 238 -31.14 47.87 -14.53
N PRO A 239 -31.59 49.13 -14.42
CA PRO A 239 -31.01 50.06 -13.46
C PRO A 239 -31.22 49.55 -12.02
N PRO A 240 -30.34 49.90 -11.07
CA PRO A 240 -30.48 49.57 -9.65
C PRO A 240 -31.54 50.48 -9.01
N GLY A 241 -32.81 50.23 -9.34
CA GLY A 241 -33.99 50.97 -8.93
C GLY A 241 -35.24 50.32 -9.51
N GLY A 242 -36.40 50.59 -8.91
CA GLY A 242 -37.67 50.08 -9.42
C GLY A 242 -38.06 50.75 -10.74
N THR A 243 -39.13 50.26 -11.39
CA THR A 243 -39.63 50.83 -12.66
C THR A 243 -40.10 52.27 -12.58
N CYS A 244 -40.19 52.88 -11.39
CA CYS A 244 -40.46 54.31 -11.21
C CYS A 244 -39.36 55.21 -11.77
N ASP A 245 -38.09 54.82 -11.63
CA ASP A 245 -36.96 55.76 -11.80
C ASP A 245 -36.51 55.93 -13.25
N LEU A 246 -37.26 55.43 -14.23
CA LEU A 246 -36.90 55.49 -15.66
C LEU A 246 -36.75 56.93 -16.19
N SER A 247 -37.47 57.91 -15.62
CA SER A 247 -37.28 59.33 -15.96
C SER A 247 -36.00 59.90 -15.34
N ALA A 248 -35.77 59.63 -14.05
CA ALA A 248 -34.56 60.05 -13.34
C ALA A 248 -33.29 59.39 -13.90
N PHE A 249 -33.38 58.14 -14.39
CA PHE A 249 -32.30 57.43 -15.07
C PHE A 249 -31.99 58.03 -16.45
N ARG A 250 -33.00 58.43 -17.22
CA ARG A 250 -32.82 59.19 -18.47
C ARG A 250 -32.13 60.53 -18.20
N GLN A 251 -32.63 61.30 -17.22
CA GLN A 251 -32.04 62.58 -16.83
C GLN A 251 -30.62 62.42 -16.28
N GLY A 252 -30.35 61.37 -15.50
CA GLY A 252 -29.02 61.03 -14.98
C GLY A 252 -28.02 60.64 -16.06
N LEU A 253 -28.47 59.99 -17.13
CA LEU A 253 -27.64 59.68 -18.29
C LEU A 253 -27.37 60.92 -19.16
N VAL A 254 -28.36 61.80 -19.37
CA VAL A 254 -28.17 63.08 -20.07
C VAL A 254 -27.25 64.04 -19.30
N THR A 255 -27.32 64.06 -17.97
CA THR A 255 -26.48 64.92 -17.10
C THR A 255 -25.13 64.30 -16.73
N GLY A 256 -24.87 63.04 -17.11
CA GLY A 256 -23.62 62.34 -16.85
C GLY A 256 -23.35 62.03 -15.37
N SER A 257 -24.39 61.71 -14.58
CA SER A 257 -24.26 61.64 -13.12
C SER A 257 -23.54 60.38 -12.62
N LYS A 258 -22.51 60.58 -11.79
CA LYS A 258 -21.73 59.52 -11.12
C LYS A 258 -22.56 58.37 -10.51
N PRO A 259 -23.62 58.61 -9.70
CA PRO A 259 -24.38 57.52 -9.09
C PRO A 259 -25.16 56.67 -10.10
N VAL A 260 -25.38 57.15 -11.32
CA VAL A 260 -26.00 56.40 -12.41
C VAL A 260 -24.94 55.67 -13.26
N ILE A 261 -23.84 56.35 -13.59
CA ILE A 261 -22.82 55.76 -14.48
C ILE A 261 -21.92 54.74 -13.76
N HIS A 262 -21.56 54.92 -12.49
CA HIS A 262 -20.67 53.97 -11.80
C HIS A 262 -21.30 52.55 -11.71
N PRO A 263 -22.59 52.36 -11.36
CA PRO A 263 -23.23 51.04 -11.42
C PRO A 263 -23.37 50.47 -12.84
N VAL A 264 -23.55 51.32 -13.87
CA VAL A 264 -23.56 50.89 -15.29
C VAL A 264 -22.18 50.35 -15.69
N LEU A 265 -21.12 51.13 -15.45
CA LEU A 265 -19.73 50.71 -15.74
C LEU A 265 -19.34 49.45 -14.96
N HIS A 266 -19.69 49.35 -13.68
CA HIS A 266 -19.44 48.16 -12.88
C HIS A 266 -20.08 46.91 -13.51
N TRP A 267 -21.34 47.00 -13.95
CA TRP A 267 -22.06 45.89 -14.60
C TRP A 267 -21.48 45.53 -15.98
N LEU A 268 -21.16 46.53 -16.82
CA LEU A 268 -20.55 46.31 -18.13
C LEU A 268 -19.18 45.63 -18.00
N LEU A 269 -18.32 46.13 -17.09
CA LEU A 269 -16.96 45.62 -16.86
C LEU A 269 -16.92 44.27 -16.12
N GLN A 270 -18.01 43.89 -15.43
CA GLN A 270 -18.15 42.56 -14.84
C GLN A 270 -18.32 41.46 -15.91
N ARG A 271 -18.98 41.77 -17.05
CA ARG A 271 -19.51 40.77 -18.00
C ARG A 271 -19.13 41.02 -19.46
N THR A 272 -18.03 41.73 -19.73
CA THR A 272 -17.62 42.18 -21.08
C THR A 272 -17.68 41.08 -22.16
N SER A 273 -17.29 39.84 -21.85
CA SER A 273 -17.34 38.71 -22.79
C SER A 273 -18.75 38.19 -23.08
N GLU A 274 -19.64 38.17 -22.09
CA GLU A 274 -21.08 37.85 -22.28
C GLU A 274 -21.75 38.96 -23.10
N LEU A 275 -21.41 40.22 -22.84
CA LEU A 275 -22.00 41.39 -23.47
C LEU A 275 -21.55 41.55 -24.92
N LYS A 276 -20.28 41.31 -25.25
CA LYS A 276 -19.79 41.20 -26.65
C LYS A 276 -20.54 40.11 -27.42
N LYS A 277 -20.71 38.92 -26.84
CA LYS A 277 -21.53 37.83 -27.45
C LYS A 277 -22.99 38.26 -27.64
N ARG A 278 -23.56 38.98 -26.67
CA ARG A 278 -24.94 39.48 -26.73
C ARG A 278 -25.14 40.55 -27.81
N ALA A 279 -24.21 41.49 -27.94
CA ALA A 279 -24.24 42.51 -29.01
C ALA A 279 -24.09 41.87 -30.40
N TYR A 280 -23.14 40.94 -30.55
CA TYR A 280 -22.97 40.16 -31.77
C TYR A 280 -24.25 39.41 -32.17
N LEU A 281 -24.88 38.71 -31.22
CA LEU A 281 -26.14 38.01 -31.44
C LEU A 281 -27.31 38.95 -31.73
N ALA A 282 -27.38 40.12 -31.09
CA ALA A 282 -28.44 41.09 -31.31
C ALA A 282 -28.51 41.55 -32.78
N ARG A 283 -27.36 41.71 -33.46
CA ARG A 283 -27.28 42.04 -34.89
C ARG A 283 -28.01 41.03 -35.80
N PHE A 284 -28.20 39.79 -35.34
CA PHE A 284 -28.79 38.70 -36.12
C PHE A 284 -30.09 38.12 -35.54
N LEU A 285 -30.49 38.53 -34.32
CA LEU A 285 -31.65 38.00 -33.59
C LEU A 285 -32.69 39.05 -33.20
N ILE A 286 -32.45 40.33 -33.49
CA ILE A 286 -33.51 41.35 -33.51
C ILE A 286 -34.30 41.14 -34.81
N LYS A 287 -35.60 40.83 -34.70
CA LYS A 287 -36.48 40.76 -35.86
C LYS A 287 -36.60 42.14 -36.52
N VAL A 288 -36.74 42.15 -37.83
CA VAL A 288 -37.28 43.32 -38.56
C VAL A 288 -38.78 43.18 -38.49
N ASP A 289 -39.47 44.10 -37.80
CA ASP A 289 -40.92 44.07 -37.70
C ASP A 289 -41.54 44.54 -39.03
N VAL A 290 -41.86 43.59 -39.91
CA VAL A 290 -42.58 43.83 -41.17
C VAL A 290 -44.05 44.14 -40.83
N PRO A 291 -44.62 45.28 -41.26
CA PRO A 291 -46.02 45.61 -40.98
C PRO A 291 -46.98 44.59 -41.61
N THR A 292 -48.10 44.32 -40.93
CA THR A 292 -49.12 43.33 -41.33
C THR A 292 -49.81 43.62 -42.66
N GLU A 293 -49.64 44.82 -43.21
CA GLU A 293 -50.09 45.21 -44.55
C GLU A 293 -49.24 44.57 -45.65
N PHE A 294 -47.90 44.55 -45.49
CA PHE A 294 -46.99 43.92 -46.44
C PHE A 294 -46.98 42.39 -46.34
N LEU A 295 -47.39 41.83 -45.19
CA LEU A 295 -47.58 40.39 -44.98
C LEU A 295 -48.85 39.82 -45.65
N GLN A 296 -49.59 40.62 -46.40
CA GLN A 296 -50.71 40.16 -47.25
C GLN A 296 -50.26 39.67 -48.64
N ASP A 297 -49.03 39.99 -49.05
CA ASP A 297 -48.41 39.42 -50.23
C ASP A 297 -47.78 38.06 -49.87
N ASP A 298 -48.25 36.98 -50.51
CA ASP A 298 -47.77 35.62 -50.25
C ASP A 298 -46.24 35.50 -50.42
N THR A 299 -45.62 36.27 -51.32
CA THR A 299 -44.17 36.25 -51.55
C THR A 299 -43.39 36.90 -50.41
N VAL A 300 -43.96 37.93 -49.77
CA VAL A 300 -43.40 38.59 -48.58
C VAL A 300 -43.62 37.71 -47.34
N ALA A 301 -44.76 37.03 -47.26
CA ALA A 301 -45.05 36.07 -46.20
C ALA A 301 -44.09 34.87 -46.23
N ASP A 302 -43.87 34.24 -47.39
CA ASP A 302 -42.96 33.11 -47.54
C ASP A 302 -41.49 33.49 -47.35
N THR A 303 -41.05 34.67 -47.82
CA THR A 303 -39.68 35.14 -47.57
C THR A 303 -39.43 35.51 -46.11
N ASN A 304 -40.40 36.14 -45.43
CA ASN A 304 -40.31 36.37 -43.99
C ASN A 304 -40.28 35.04 -43.21
N ARG A 305 -41.06 34.04 -43.63
CA ARG A 305 -41.02 32.69 -43.04
C ARG A 305 -39.65 32.03 -43.21
N GLN A 306 -39.06 32.07 -44.41
CA GLN A 306 -37.71 31.55 -44.64
C GLN A 306 -36.67 32.27 -43.79
N TYR A 307 -36.82 33.58 -43.59
CA TYR A 307 -35.99 34.36 -42.67
C TYR A 307 -36.14 33.90 -41.20
N GLU A 308 -37.35 33.58 -40.74
CA GLU A 308 -37.56 33.01 -39.40
C GLU A 308 -36.95 31.60 -39.25
N GLU A 309 -37.13 30.72 -40.23
CA GLU A 309 -36.54 29.38 -40.25
C GLU A 309 -35.00 29.43 -40.26
N LEU A 310 -34.39 30.37 -41.02
CA LEU A 310 -32.95 30.64 -40.99
C LEU A 310 -32.47 31.23 -39.65
N MET A 311 -33.23 32.13 -39.03
CA MET A 311 -32.93 32.61 -37.67
C MET A 311 -32.97 31.48 -36.64
N GLU A 312 -33.85 30.48 -36.79
CA GLU A 312 -33.90 29.29 -35.92
C GLU A 312 -32.68 28.38 -36.12
N ALA A 313 -32.29 28.11 -37.37
CA ALA A 313 -31.09 27.34 -37.71
C ALA A 313 -29.79 28.03 -37.22
N PHE A 314 -29.70 29.36 -37.29
CA PHE A 314 -28.59 30.10 -36.69
C PHE A 314 -28.55 29.94 -35.15
N LYS A 315 -29.70 29.90 -34.47
CA LYS A 315 -29.78 29.70 -33.02
C LYS A 315 -29.37 28.29 -32.58
N SER A 316 -29.50 27.23 -33.40
CA SER A 316 -28.98 25.89 -33.07
C SER A 316 -27.48 25.82 -33.32
N LEU A 317 -27.04 26.13 -34.54
CA LEU A 317 -25.62 26.08 -34.94
C LEU A 317 -24.73 26.93 -34.03
N HIS A 318 -25.17 28.14 -33.64
CA HIS A 318 -24.40 28.96 -32.70
C HIS A 318 -24.31 28.34 -31.29
N LYS A 319 -25.33 27.62 -30.80
CA LYS A 319 -25.25 26.92 -29.50
C LYS A 319 -24.29 25.76 -29.57
N GLU A 320 -24.32 24.97 -30.64
CA GLU A 320 -23.42 23.85 -30.88
C GLU A 320 -21.96 24.32 -30.99
N CYS A 321 -21.70 25.38 -31.78
CA CYS A 321 -20.38 26.00 -31.87
C CYS A 321 -19.87 26.55 -30.53
N GLU A 322 -20.72 27.16 -29.71
CA GLU A 322 -20.33 27.62 -28.37
C GLU A 322 -20.08 26.45 -27.40
N GLN A 323 -20.90 25.39 -27.44
CA GLN A 323 -20.68 24.17 -26.66
C GLN A 323 -19.32 23.53 -26.99
N LEU A 324 -19.00 23.41 -28.29
CA LEU A 324 -17.70 22.90 -28.77
C LEU A 324 -16.53 23.79 -28.31
N LYS A 325 -16.66 25.12 -28.36
CA LYS A 325 -15.64 26.04 -27.81
C LYS A 325 -15.48 25.88 -26.29
N THR A 326 -16.55 25.64 -25.53
CA THR A 326 -16.47 25.47 -24.07
C THR A 326 -15.99 24.09 -23.61
N SER A 327 -16.05 23.07 -24.47
CA SER A 327 -15.60 21.70 -24.18
C SER A 327 -14.18 21.40 -24.67
N GLY A 328 -13.62 22.26 -25.52
CA GLY A 328 -12.22 22.18 -25.95
C GLY A 328 -11.25 22.52 -24.82
N PHE A 329 -10.43 21.54 -24.41
CA PHE A 329 -9.20 21.80 -23.65
C PHE A 329 -8.27 22.74 -24.45
N SER A 330 -7.43 23.48 -23.73
CA SER A 330 -6.46 24.43 -24.31
C SER A 330 -5.41 23.71 -25.18
N THR A 331 -5.72 23.48 -26.46
CA THR A 331 -4.82 22.77 -27.38
C THR A 331 -3.50 23.50 -27.61
N THR A 332 -3.41 24.79 -27.24
CA THR A 332 -2.18 25.58 -27.18
C THR A 332 -1.24 25.16 -26.05
N GLU A 333 -1.74 24.71 -24.90
CA GLU A 333 -0.90 24.17 -23.82
C GLU A 333 -0.34 22.81 -24.22
N ILE A 334 -1.19 21.90 -24.72
CA ILE A 334 -0.75 20.59 -25.21
C ILE A 334 0.27 20.73 -26.37
N ARG A 335 0.08 21.69 -27.29
CA ARG A 335 1.09 21.99 -28.33
C ARG A 335 2.41 22.51 -27.76
N ARG A 336 2.38 23.39 -26.75
CA ARG A 336 3.61 23.89 -26.08
C ARG A 336 4.36 22.77 -25.36
N ASP A 337 3.64 21.91 -24.64
CA ASP A 337 4.23 20.75 -23.96
C ASP A 337 4.85 19.77 -24.95
N ILE A 338 4.21 19.54 -26.11
CA ILE A 338 4.76 18.74 -27.21
C ILE A 338 6.03 19.38 -27.76
N THR A 339 6.01 20.68 -28.13
CA THR A 339 7.21 21.34 -28.65
C THR A 339 8.35 21.37 -27.63
N ALA A 340 8.06 21.55 -26.33
CA ALA A 340 9.06 21.48 -25.28
C ALA A 340 9.68 20.08 -25.14
N MET A 341 8.85 19.01 -25.16
CA MET A 341 9.35 17.63 -25.16
C MET A 341 10.14 17.28 -26.44
N GLU A 342 9.78 17.86 -27.58
CA GLU A 342 10.50 17.71 -28.84
C GLU A 342 11.85 18.44 -28.81
N GLU A 343 11.90 19.67 -28.27
CA GLU A 343 13.14 20.41 -28.04
C GLU A 343 14.06 19.70 -27.03
N GLU A 344 13.53 19.20 -25.90
CA GLU A 344 14.29 18.41 -24.92
C GLU A 344 14.85 17.12 -25.55
N LYS A 345 14.02 16.38 -26.31
CA LYS A 345 14.44 15.20 -27.08
C LYS A 345 15.56 15.55 -28.05
N ASP A 346 15.45 16.65 -28.78
CA ASP A 346 16.46 17.09 -29.75
C ASP A 346 17.78 17.52 -29.07
N GLN A 347 17.69 18.21 -27.93
CA GLN A 347 18.86 18.54 -27.10
C GLN A 347 19.53 17.28 -26.55
N LEU A 348 18.74 16.29 -26.11
CA LEU A 348 19.24 14.99 -25.66
C LEU A 348 19.89 14.20 -26.80
N MET A 349 19.29 14.16 -27.99
CA MET A 349 19.87 13.55 -29.19
C MET A 349 21.21 14.20 -29.55
N LYS A 350 21.25 15.54 -29.66
CA LYS A 350 22.49 16.30 -29.94
C LYS A 350 23.55 16.06 -28.85
N ARG A 351 23.16 15.87 -27.58
CA ARG A 351 24.08 15.52 -26.48
C ARG A 351 24.58 14.07 -26.57
N VAL A 352 23.72 13.12 -26.92
CA VAL A 352 24.07 11.71 -27.14
C VAL A 352 25.01 11.56 -28.35
N GLU A 353 24.77 12.28 -29.45
CA GLU A 353 25.68 12.31 -30.61
C GLU A 353 27.06 12.86 -30.27
N ARG A 354 27.14 13.97 -29.52
CA ARG A 354 28.42 14.53 -29.03
C ARG A 354 29.16 13.55 -28.13
N LEU A 355 28.45 12.83 -27.25
CA LEU A 355 29.04 11.78 -26.40
C LEU A 355 29.48 10.57 -27.23
N ARG A 356 28.66 10.13 -28.19
CA ARG A 356 28.95 9.01 -29.08
C ARG A 356 30.22 9.26 -29.91
N LYS A 357 30.35 10.43 -30.55
CA LYS A 357 31.56 10.83 -31.28
C LYS A 357 32.82 10.85 -30.39
N ARG A 358 32.67 11.19 -29.10
CA ARG A 358 33.76 11.13 -28.11
C ARG A 358 34.10 9.71 -27.64
N VAL A 359 33.19 8.74 -27.79
CA VAL A 359 33.38 7.34 -27.40
C VAL A 359 33.82 6.46 -28.56
N GLU A 360 33.44 6.79 -29.80
CA GLU A 360 33.88 6.09 -31.02
C GLU A 360 35.40 6.16 -31.25
N THR A 361 36.08 7.15 -30.66
CA THR A 361 37.55 7.25 -30.62
C THR A 361 38.23 6.20 -29.71
N VAL A 362 37.47 5.48 -28.89
CA VAL A 362 38.00 4.47 -27.95
C VAL A 362 37.98 3.09 -28.61
N GLN A 363 39.09 2.35 -28.47
CA GLN A 363 39.17 0.97 -28.95
C GLN A 363 38.17 0.07 -28.20
N ASN A 364 37.54 -0.87 -28.92
CA ASN A 364 36.51 -1.77 -28.38
C ASN A 364 35.29 -1.07 -27.75
N HIS A 365 34.98 0.18 -28.15
CA HIS A 365 33.92 1.00 -27.54
C HIS A 365 32.54 0.33 -27.49
N GLN A 366 32.18 -0.51 -28.47
CA GLN A 366 30.89 -1.20 -28.50
C GLN A 366 30.73 -2.14 -27.30
N ARG A 367 31.69 -3.06 -27.11
CA ARG A 367 31.74 -3.97 -25.96
C ARG A 367 31.88 -3.20 -24.64
N MET A 368 32.61 -2.10 -24.63
CA MET A 368 32.75 -1.24 -23.43
C MET A 368 31.42 -0.57 -23.05
N LEU A 369 30.64 -0.09 -24.03
CA LEU A 369 29.29 0.47 -23.83
C LEU A 369 28.28 -0.60 -23.37
N GLU A 370 28.39 -1.84 -23.86
CA GLU A 370 27.58 -2.96 -23.41
C GLU A 370 27.86 -3.30 -21.93
N MET A 371 29.13 -3.45 -21.56
CA MET A 371 29.53 -3.67 -20.15
C MET A 371 29.13 -2.50 -19.25
N ALA A 372 29.29 -1.25 -19.70
CA ALA A 372 28.86 -0.07 -18.97
C ALA A 372 27.33 -0.01 -18.80
N ARG A 373 26.56 -0.42 -19.82
CA ARG A 373 25.09 -0.55 -19.75
C ARG A 373 24.66 -1.64 -18.77
N GLN A 374 25.31 -2.81 -18.78
CA GLN A 374 25.05 -3.88 -17.82
C GLN A 374 25.33 -3.41 -16.38
N LEU A 375 26.50 -2.80 -16.14
CA LEU A 375 26.84 -2.22 -14.85
C LEU A 375 25.85 -1.15 -14.38
N ARG A 376 25.35 -0.31 -15.29
CA ARG A 376 24.33 0.70 -14.98
C ARG A 376 23.00 0.07 -14.57
N VAL A 377 22.56 -0.98 -15.27
CA VAL A 377 21.31 -1.70 -14.97
C VAL A 377 21.41 -2.46 -13.64
N GLU A 378 22.53 -3.12 -13.34
CA GLU A 378 22.68 -3.79 -12.04
C GLU A 378 22.88 -2.79 -10.89
N LYS A 379 23.42 -1.58 -11.12
CA LYS A 379 23.40 -0.49 -10.13
C LYS A 379 22.00 0.08 -9.90
N GLU A 380 21.23 0.33 -10.96
CA GLU A 380 19.80 0.68 -10.83
C GLU A 380 19.06 -0.39 -10.02
N ARG A 381 19.38 -1.67 -10.24
CA ARG A 381 18.79 -2.80 -9.49
C ARG A 381 19.24 -2.82 -8.03
N GLU A 382 20.53 -2.59 -7.75
CA GLU A 382 21.08 -2.47 -6.40
C GLU A 382 20.40 -1.34 -5.62
N GLU A 383 20.24 -0.16 -6.23
CA GLU A 383 19.54 0.98 -5.64
C GLU A 383 18.06 0.67 -5.36
N ASN A 384 17.35 0.04 -6.30
CA ASN A 384 15.96 -0.40 -6.10
C ASN A 384 15.84 -1.44 -4.96
N LEU A 385 16.76 -2.41 -4.89
CA LEU A 385 16.81 -3.40 -3.79
C LEU A 385 17.17 -2.76 -2.45
N ALA A 386 18.04 -1.75 -2.42
CA ALA A 386 18.36 -0.99 -1.22
C ALA A 386 17.16 -0.18 -0.72
N GLN A 387 16.41 0.45 -1.62
CA GLN A 387 15.15 1.15 -1.30
C GLN A 387 14.11 0.16 -0.72
N GLN A 388 13.83 -0.95 -1.42
CA GLN A 388 12.91 -1.99 -0.94
C GLN A 388 13.33 -2.57 0.43
N LYS A 389 14.63 -2.80 0.64
CA LYS A 389 15.19 -3.26 1.91
C LYS A 389 14.99 -2.24 3.04
N GLN A 390 15.06 -0.94 2.74
CA GLN A 390 14.78 0.11 3.73
C GLN A 390 13.27 0.26 3.99
N GLU A 391 12.42 0.13 2.96
CA GLU A 391 10.96 0.10 3.13
C GLU A 391 10.52 -1.09 3.99
N GLN A 392 11.03 -2.29 3.72
CA GLN A 392 10.77 -3.49 4.52
C GLN A 392 11.25 -3.34 5.97
N LYS A 393 12.44 -2.75 6.20
CA LYS A 393 12.90 -2.39 7.55
C LYS A 393 11.94 -1.43 8.26
N ASN A 394 11.47 -0.39 7.57
CA ASN A 394 10.52 0.57 8.14
C ASN A 394 9.18 -0.12 8.47
N GLN A 395 8.67 -0.97 7.58
CA GLN A 395 7.44 -1.76 7.81
C GLN A 395 7.56 -2.71 9.00
N LEU A 396 8.71 -3.41 9.11
CA LEU A 396 9.03 -4.31 10.22
C LEU A 396 9.11 -3.53 11.54
N PHE A 397 9.83 -2.41 11.58
CA PHE A 397 9.88 -1.52 12.75
C PHE A 397 8.49 -1.00 13.16
N HIS A 398 7.62 -0.67 12.21
CA HIS A 398 6.23 -0.31 12.50
C HIS A 398 5.38 -1.51 12.97
N ALA A 399 5.68 -2.74 12.56
CA ALA A 399 5.05 -3.95 13.11
C ALA A 399 5.52 -4.23 14.55
N GLU A 400 6.83 -4.16 14.81
CA GLU A 400 7.42 -4.29 16.14
C GLU A 400 6.88 -3.23 17.11
N GLN A 401 6.79 -1.96 16.71
CA GLN A 401 6.17 -0.92 17.54
C GLN A 401 4.70 -1.21 17.87
N ARG A 402 3.91 -1.72 16.92
CA ARG A 402 2.51 -2.10 17.17
C ARG A 402 2.43 -3.28 18.14
N LEU A 403 3.26 -4.29 17.94
CA LEU A 403 3.39 -5.45 18.83
C LEU A 403 3.84 -5.06 20.24
N HIS A 404 4.77 -4.11 20.38
CA HIS A 404 5.16 -3.55 21.69
C HIS A 404 4.01 -2.79 22.37
N ARG A 405 3.23 -1.99 21.64
CA ARG A 405 2.05 -1.29 22.20
C ARG A 405 1.00 -2.28 22.69
N VAL A 406 0.65 -3.30 21.89
CA VAL A 406 -0.31 -4.34 22.28
C VAL A 406 0.22 -5.18 23.46
N ARG A 407 1.51 -5.52 23.48
CA ARG A 407 2.14 -6.21 24.63
C ARG A 407 2.11 -5.37 25.91
N ARG A 408 2.29 -4.04 25.80
CA ARG A 408 2.13 -3.12 26.94
C ARG A 408 0.68 -3.07 27.41
N GLN A 409 -0.28 -2.80 26.53
CA GLN A 409 -1.71 -2.81 26.88
C GLN A 409 -2.14 -4.13 27.55
N LEU A 410 -1.62 -5.27 27.10
CA LEU A 410 -1.86 -6.58 27.70
C LEU A 410 -1.19 -6.77 29.07
N LYS A 411 -0.03 -6.15 29.34
CA LYS A 411 0.56 -6.06 30.68
C LYS A 411 -0.27 -5.15 31.59
N ASP A 412 -0.63 -3.98 31.10
CA ASP A 412 -1.37 -2.95 31.85
C ASP A 412 -2.74 -3.50 32.27
N MET A 413 -3.45 -4.18 31.37
CA MET A 413 -4.69 -4.92 31.67
C MET A 413 -4.49 -6.05 32.68
N ARG A 414 -3.35 -6.77 32.64
CA ARG A 414 -3.02 -7.82 33.62
C ARG A 414 -2.67 -7.26 34.99
N HIS A 415 -2.03 -6.08 35.08
CA HIS A 415 -1.80 -5.40 36.37
C HIS A 415 -3.09 -4.81 36.93
N ALA A 416 -3.92 -4.18 36.09
CA ALA A 416 -5.24 -3.68 36.49
C ALA A 416 -6.14 -4.78 37.07
N ALA A 417 -6.06 -6.00 36.51
CA ALA A 417 -6.80 -7.18 36.97
C ALA A 417 -6.22 -7.88 38.22
N VAL A 418 -5.05 -7.47 38.71
CA VAL A 418 -4.41 -8.10 39.90
C VAL A 418 -4.72 -7.30 41.17
N ASP A 419 -4.37 -6.01 41.24
CA ASP A 419 -4.51 -5.20 42.46
C ASP A 419 -4.79 -3.71 42.15
N SER A 420 -6.00 -3.35 41.72
CA SER A 420 -6.36 -1.92 41.63
C SER A 420 -7.85 -1.61 41.91
N LYS A 421 -8.08 -0.60 42.75
CA LYS A 421 -9.40 0.05 42.89
C LYS A 421 -9.70 0.85 41.61
N PRO A 422 -10.95 0.89 41.10
CA PRO A 422 -11.28 1.57 39.84
C PRO A 422 -10.89 3.06 39.84
N GLU A 423 -10.97 3.75 40.99
CA GLU A 423 -10.50 5.13 41.14
C GLU A 423 -9.00 5.32 40.82
N SER A 424 -8.15 4.35 41.17
CA SER A 424 -6.71 4.41 40.90
C SER A 424 -6.43 4.16 39.42
N LEU A 425 -7.19 3.25 38.81
CA LEU A 425 -7.12 2.98 37.37
C LEU A 425 -7.57 4.22 36.56
N MET A 426 -8.66 4.87 36.96
CA MET A 426 -9.12 6.12 36.33
C MET A 426 -8.09 7.24 36.46
N LYS A 427 -7.48 7.44 37.64
CA LYS A 427 -6.41 8.44 37.82
C LYS A 427 -5.19 8.18 36.92
N SER A 428 -4.75 6.93 36.83
CA SER A 428 -3.64 6.54 35.94
C SER A 428 -3.98 6.76 34.46
N LEU A 429 -5.18 6.38 34.01
CA LEU A 429 -5.66 6.61 32.64
C LEU A 429 -5.84 8.10 32.32
N GLU A 430 -6.30 8.90 33.29
CA GLU A 430 -6.34 10.36 33.17
C GLU A 430 -4.94 10.96 33.01
N GLU A 431 -3.96 10.52 33.80
CA GLU A 431 -2.57 10.98 33.73
C GLU A 431 -1.91 10.60 32.40
N GLU A 432 -2.09 9.36 31.93
CA GLU A 432 -1.67 8.95 30.58
C GLU A 432 -2.39 9.76 29.49
N THR A 433 -3.69 10.04 29.63
CA THR A 433 -4.44 10.85 28.66
C THR A 433 -3.96 12.30 28.62
N LYS A 434 -3.69 12.91 29.79
CA LYS A 434 -3.12 14.26 29.90
C LYS A 434 -1.71 14.32 29.28
N PHE A 435 -0.88 13.31 29.53
CA PHE A 435 0.46 13.19 28.94
C PHE A 435 0.42 12.98 27.42
N ASN A 436 -0.42 12.06 26.93
CA ASN A 436 -0.59 11.80 25.50
C ASN A 436 -1.16 13.02 24.77
N THR A 437 -2.07 13.77 25.41
CA THR A 437 -2.57 15.05 24.88
C THR A 437 -1.43 16.05 24.71
N TYR A 438 -0.58 16.24 25.72
CA TYR A 438 0.61 17.10 25.63
C TYR A 438 1.59 16.67 24.51
N LEU A 439 1.83 15.36 24.35
CA LEU A 439 2.66 14.84 23.26
C LEU A 439 2.07 15.17 21.88
N VAL A 440 0.77 15.00 21.69
CA VAL A 440 0.08 15.22 20.41
C VAL A 440 -0.13 16.70 20.09
N SER A 441 -0.36 17.56 21.09
CA SER A 441 -0.65 19.00 20.89
C SER A 441 0.59 19.90 20.91
N GLU A 442 1.61 19.60 21.71
CA GLU A 442 2.79 20.45 21.89
C GLU A 442 4.09 19.81 21.40
N LYS A 443 4.42 18.58 21.80
CA LYS A 443 5.76 17.99 21.54
C LYS A 443 5.92 17.55 20.09
N PHE A 444 5.13 16.59 19.64
CA PHE A 444 5.27 15.99 18.30
C PHE A 444 5.03 16.97 17.15
N PRO A 445 4.09 17.95 17.20
CA PRO A 445 3.97 18.95 16.14
C PRO A 445 5.26 19.77 15.95
N ARG A 446 5.89 20.21 17.04
CA ARG A 446 7.14 20.99 17.00
C ARG A 446 8.34 20.15 16.53
N GLU A 447 8.44 18.90 16.97
CA GLU A 447 9.45 17.95 16.47
C GLU A 447 9.25 17.64 14.98
N LEU A 448 8.00 17.46 14.54
CA LEU A 448 7.65 17.23 13.14
C LEU A 448 7.96 18.46 12.27
N GLU A 449 7.65 19.67 12.75
CA GLU A 449 7.90 20.93 12.03
C GLU A 449 9.40 21.22 11.91
N THR A 450 10.18 21.07 12.98
CA THR A 450 11.64 21.25 12.94
C THR A 450 12.32 20.20 12.04
N LYS A 451 11.85 18.94 12.03
CA LYS A 451 12.31 17.93 11.07
C LYS A 451 11.87 18.23 9.62
N LYS A 452 10.65 18.73 9.39
CA LYS A 452 10.20 19.20 8.06
C LYS A 452 11.04 20.37 7.56
N GLN A 453 11.33 21.36 8.41
CA GLN A 453 12.21 22.48 8.09
C GLN A 453 13.64 21.99 7.75
N SER A 454 14.18 21.06 8.55
CA SER A 454 15.48 20.42 8.27
C SER A 454 15.50 19.72 6.91
N LEU A 455 14.44 18.96 6.57
CA LEU A 455 14.30 18.31 5.27
C LEU A 455 14.15 19.29 4.12
N LEU A 456 13.42 20.40 4.30
CA LEU A 456 13.29 21.46 3.29
C LEU A 456 14.62 22.20 3.05
N LEU A 457 15.45 22.38 4.08
CA LEU A 457 16.79 22.94 3.95
C LEU A 457 17.72 21.95 3.21
N LEU A 458 17.75 20.68 3.62
CA LEU A 458 18.52 19.63 2.93
C LEU A 458 18.08 19.47 1.46
N GLN A 459 16.79 19.55 1.18
CA GLN A 459 16.27 19.47 -0.19
C GLN A 459 16.69 20.67 -1.04
N LYS A 460 16.78 21.88 -0.47
CA LYS A 460 17.36 23.04 -1.17
C LYS A 460 18.84 22.85 -1.47
N VAL A 461 19.63 22.42 -0.48
CA VAL A 461 21.08 22.16 -0.65
C VAL A 461 21.36 21.06 -1.69
N VAL A 462 20.44 20.11 -1.91
CA VAL A 462 20.54 19.08 -2.96
C VAL A 462 20.11 19.60 -4.36
N VAL A 463 19.34 20.69 -4.42
CA VAL A 463 18.92 21.35 -5.68
C VAL A 463 19.88 22.48 -6.07
N GLU A 464 20.56 23.09 -5.10
CA GLU A 464 21.65 24.03 -5.32
C GLU A 464 22.84 23.30 -6.00
N PRO A 465 23.48 23.91 -7.01
CA PRO A 465 24.65 23.32 -7.66
C PRO A 465 25.81 23.22 -6.67
N ALA A 466 26.76 22.30 -6.93
CA ALA A 466 27.93 22.10 -6.08
C ALA A 466 28.80 23.37 -6.01
N MET A 467 28.61 24.17 -4.97
CA MET A 467 29.28 25.44 -4.76
C MET A 467 30.77 25.27 -4.43
N GLY A 468 31.58 26.24 -4.82
CA GLY A 468 32.99 26.29 -4.49
C GLY A 468 33.24 26.58 -3.01
N GLN A 469 34.41 26.19 -2.51
CA GLN A 469 34.84 26.54 -1.14
C GLN A 469 34.93 28.07 -0.95
N SER A 470 35.21 28.83 -2.02
CA SER A 470 35.09 30.29 -2.07
C SER A 470 33.69 30.78 -1.65
N ASP A 471 32.67 30.20 -2.28
CA ASP A 471 31.29 30.67 -2.21
C ASP A 471 30.68 30.29 -0.85
N LEU A 472 31.08 29.13 -0.32
CA LEU A 472 30.80 28.72 1.05
C LEU A 472 31.45 29.65 2.08
N ASN A 473 32.71 30.05 1.89
CA ASN A 473 33.40 31.00 2.77
C ASN A 473 32.74 32.39 2.73
N GLU A 474 32.30 32.85 1.55
CA GLU A 474 31.53 34.09 1.41
C GLU A 474 30.18 34.03 2.14
N LEU A 475 29.44 32.92 2.01
CA LEU A 475 28.22 32.72 2.79
C LEU A 475 28.51 32.66 4.29
N GLU A 476 29.60 32.04 4.72
CA GLU A 476 29.98 32.00 6.13
C GLU A 476 30.32 33.40 6.68
N SER A 477 30.96 34.27 5.89
CA SER A 477 31.15 35.69 6.25
C SER A 477 29.81 36.42 6.40
N LYS A 478 28.94 36.31 5.39
CA LYS A 478 27.60 36.94 5.39
C LYS A 478 26.74 36.43 6.57
N ILE A 479 26.86 35.16 6.93
CA ILE A 479 26.23 34.57 8.13
C ILE A 479 26.83 35.15 9.42
N LYS A 480 28.16 35.30 9.53
CA LYS A 480 28.82 35.92 10.69
C LYS A 480 28.43 37.40 10.84
N GLU A 481 28.38 38.15 9.75
CA GLU A 481 27.95 39.55 9.70
C GLU A 481 26.48 39.72 10.12
N VAL A 482 25.57 38.91 9.56
CA VAL A 482 24.15 38.93 9.93
C VAL A 482 23.95 38.48 11.38
N ASN A 483 24.68 37.48 11.87
CA ASN A 483 24.63 37.09 13.28
C ASN A 483 25.16 38.18 14.21
N ALA A 484 26.22 38.91 13.82
CA ALA A 484 26.70 40.08 14.56
C ALA A 484 25.67 41.21 14.58
N GLN A 485 25.00 41.49 13.45
CA GLN A 485 23.89 42.45 13.39
C GLN A 485 22.70 42.02 14.26
N ILE A 486 22.33 40.73 14.25
CA ILE A 486 21.28 40.17 15.10
C ILE A 486 21.65 40.31 16.58
N ASN A 487 22.89 39.99 16.97
CA ASN A 487 23.36 40.15 18.35
C ASN A 487 23.33 41.62 18.78
N GLN A 488 23.84 42.55 17.95
CA GLN A 488 23.71 43.99 18.22
C GLN A 488 22.26 44.45 18.32
N LEU A 489 21.33 43.88 17.53
CA LEU A 489 19.90 44.19 17.62
C LEU A 489 19.23 43.57 18.85
N ILE A 490 19.74 42.45 19.35
CA ILE A 490 19.34 41.85 20.63
C ILE A 490 19.86 42.71 21.79
N GLU A 491 21.13 43.11 21.80
CA GLU A 491 21.71 44.04 22.77
C GLU A 491 20.95 45.37 22.79
N LYS A 492 20.75 46.00 21.62
CA LYS A 492 19.94 47.23 21.46
C LYS A 492 18.47 47.03 21.85
N ARG A 493 17.94 45.80 21.82
CA ARG A 493 16.60 45.47 22.32
C ARG A 493 16.57 45.33 23.83
N MET A 494 17.54 44.63 24.44
CA MET A 494 17.63 44.49 25.90
C MET A 494 17.82 45.87 26.54
N MET A 495 18.80 46.64 26.06
CA MET A 495 19.08 48.02 26.53
C MET A 495 17.90 48.99 26.36
N LYS A 496 16.98 48.74 25.40
CA LYS A 496 15.76 49.56 25.20
C LYS A 496 14.53 49.06 25.96
N TYR A 497 14.59 47.89 26.60
CA TYR A 497 13.49 47.30 27.36
C TYR A 497 13.74 47.20 28.87
N GLU A 498 14.81 47.82 29.37
CA GLU A 498 15.00 48.10 30.81
C GLU A 498 14.49 49.50 31.22
N PRO A 499 13.16 49.70 31.30
CA PRO A 499 12.60 50.62 32.28
C PRO A 499 11.66 49.89 33.26
N ILE A 500 12.27 49.07 34.13
CA ILE A 500 11.92 48.80 35.55
C ILE A 500 10.51 48.27 35.93
N ASP A 501 9.40 48.60 35.26
CA ASP A 501 8.04 48.16 35.60
C ASP A 501 7.76 46.70 35.15
N SER A 502 8.54 45.80 35.75
CA SER A 502 8.96 44.54 35.15
C SER A 502 7.93 43.41 35.27
N LYS A 503 6.67 43.66 35.67
CA LYS A 503 5.68 42.58 35.90
C LYS A 503 5.53 41.64 34.70
N PHE A 504 5.37 42.18 33.48
CA PHE A 504 5.24 41.33 32.29
C PHE A 504 6.55 40.62 31.90
N SER A 505 7.71 41.21 32.21
CA SER A 505 9.02 40.57 32.03
C SER A 505 9.21 39.42 33.01
N MET A 506 8.89 39.62 34.29
CA MET A 506 8.86 38.58 35.32
C MET A 506 7.90 37.44 34.95
N TYR A 507 6.71 37.72 34.40
CA TYR A 507 5.82 36.66 33.90
C TYR A 507 6.40 35.92 32.67
N ARG A 508 7.11 36.60 31.76
CA ARG A 508 7.82 35.94 30.64
C ARG A 508 9.00 35.09 31.12
N GLN A 509 9.77 35.57 32.09
CA GLN A 509 10.87 34.84 32.71
C GLN A 509 10.34 33.62 33.46
N GLN A 510 9.28 33.77 34.25
CA GLN A 510 8.61 32.69 34.97
C GLN A 510 7.99 31.67 33.99
N ALA A 511 7.36 32.11 32.89
CA ALA A 511 6.88 31.20 31.84
C ALA A 511 8.03 30.44 31.16
N SER A 512 9.18 31.08 30.93
CA SER A 512 10.39 30.44 30.41
C SER A 512 10.97 29.43 31.40
N ILE A 513 11.02 29.74 32.70
CA ILE A 513 11.46 28.83 33.78
C ILE A 513 10.50 27.64 33.89
N ILE A 514 9.18 27.87 33.88
CA ILE A 514 8.16 26.81 33.89
C ILE A 514 8.27 25.94 32.63
N SER A 515 8.49 26.53 31.44
CA SER A 515 8.70 25.78 30.21
C SER A 515 9.98 24.93 30.24
N ARG A 516 11.08 25.46 30.77
CA ARG A 516 12.34 24.72 30.99
C ARG A 516 12.16 23.60 32.02
N LYS A 517 11.40 23.81 33.10
CA LYS A 517 11.05 22.76 34.06
C LYS A 517 10.11 21.70 33.46
N LYS A 518 9.14 22.09 32.61
CA LYS A 518 8.24 21.17 31.88
C LYS A 518 9.01 20.29 30.89
N THR A 519 9.97 20.86 30.17
CA THR A 519 10.85 20.11 29.24
C THR A 519 11.81 19.19 30.00
N ALA A 520 12.54 19.70 30.99
CA ALA A 520 13.42 18.86 31.82
C ALA A 520 12.69 17.69 32.50
N LYS A 521 11.48 17.91 33.05
CA LYS A 521 10.67 16.80 33.61
C LYS A 521 10.06 15.88 32.55
N ALA A 522 9.81 16.35 31.32
CA ALA A 522 9.45 15.48 30.21
C ALA A 522 10.66 14.64 29.70
N GLU A 523 11.88 15.16 29.82
CA GLU A 523 13.14 14.49 29.49
C GLU A 523 13.52 13.45 30.57
N GLU A 524 13.42 13.76 31.85
CA GLU A 524 13.52 12.77 32.96
C GLU A 524 12.48 11.64 32.82
N LEU A 525 11.24 11.99 32.47
CA LEU A 525 10.17 11.01 32.25
C LEU A 525 10.35 10.22 30.94
N GLN A 526 11.10 10.75 29.96
CA GLN A 526 11.49 10.01 28.76
C GLN A 526 12.66 9.06 29.05
N THR A 527 13.72 9.51 29.73
CA THR A 527 14.87 8.68 30.11
C THR A 527 14.46 7.53 31.02
N THR A 528 13.66 7.77 32.07
CA THR A 528 13.13 6.68 32.93
C THR A 528 12.22 5.69 32.17
N LYS A 529 11.48 6.13 31.14
CA LYS A 529 10.72 5.22 30.25
C LYS A 529 11.63 4.44 29.30
N GLU A 530 12.74 5.02 28.85
CA GLU A 530 13.75 4.35 28.03
C GLU A 530 14.56 3.34 28.86
N GLU A 531 14.91 3.67 30.11
CA GLU A 531 15.48 2.77 31.12
C GLU A 531 14.54 1.60 31.42
N LEU A 532 13.26 1.85 31.71
CA LEU A 532 12.25 0.80 31.87
C LEU A 532 12.23 -0.11 30.63
N ALA A 533 12.15 0.46 29.43
CA ALA A 533 12.14 -0.32 28.18
C ALA A 533 13.46 -1.07 27.91
N ASN A 534 14.59 -0.58 28.42
CA ASN A 534 15.89 -1.26 28.38
C ASN A 534 15.91 -2.43 29.38
N VAL A 535 15.43 -2.25 30.61
CA VAL A 535 15.30 -3.31 31.63
C VAL A 535 14.31 -4.38 31.18
N GLU A 536 13.18 -4.01 30.57
CA GLU A 536 12.26 -4.98 29.96
C GLU A 536 12.92 -5.79 28.83
N ARG A 537 13.73 -5.15 27.98
CA ARG A 537 14.50 -5.83 26.93
C ARG A 537 15.56 -6.76 27.53
N GLN A 538 16.27 -6.35 28.59
CA GLN A 538 17.21 -7.21 29.31
C GLN A 538 16.50 -8.40 29.99
N MET A 539 15.33 -8.20 30.58
CA MET A 539 14.52 -9.28 31.16
C MET A 539 14.04 -10.25 30.09
N PHE A 540 13.62 -9.76 28.92
CA PHE A 540 13.25 -10.61 27.79
C PHE A 540 14.45 -11.40 27.27
N GLN A 541 15.62 -10.76 27.11
CA GLN A 541 16.87 -11.40 26.70
C GLN A 541 17.34 -12.47 27.70
N LYS A 542 17.34 -12.16 29.00
CA LYS A 542 17.66 -13.15 30.06
C LYS A 542 16.64 -14.28 30.11
N SER A 543 15.36 -14.01 29.80
CA SER A 543 14.31 -15.03 29.74
C SER A 543 14.40 -15.92 28.49
N SER A 544 14.84 -15.39 27.34
CA SER A 544 15.12 -16.22 26.15
C SER A 544 16.40 -17.03 26.33
N GLN A 545 17.48 -16.42 26.84
CA GLN A 545 18.71 -17.13 27.21
C GLN A 545 18.45 -18.25 28.23
N ALA A 546 17.58 -18.03 29.22
CA ALA A 546 17.18 -19.08 30.15
C ALA A 546 16.42 -20.24 29.48
N ARG A 547 15.65 -19.98 28.42
CA ARG A 547 14.98 -21.02 27.60
C ARG A 547 15.91 -21.72 26.61
N GLU A 548 16.96 -21.04 26.16
CA GLU A 548 18.01 -21.63 25.32
C GLU A 548 18.92 -22.55 26.15
N LEU A 549 19.14 -22.22 27.44
CA LEU A 549 19.86 -23.05 28.42
C LEU A 549 19.01 -24.22 28.99
N ASP A 550 17.69 -24.21 28.80
CA ASP A 550 16.76 -25.29 29.23
C ASP A 550 17.03 -26.63 28.49
N GLY A 551 17.85 -26.63 27.44
CA GLY A 551 18.43 -27.85 26.86
C GLY A 551 19.38 -28.61 27.79
N THR A 552 19.68 -28.06 28.97
CA THR A 552 20.31 -28.76 30.10
C THR A 552 19.43 -28.66 31.33
N GLU A 553 19.03 -29.80 31.90
CA GLU A 553 18.21 -29.86 33.13
C GLU A 553 18.97 -29.37 34.37
N VAL A 554 19.06 -28.05 34.55
CA VAL A 554 19.65 -27.45 35.76
C VAL A 554 18.64 -27.52 36.91
N LEU A 555 18.55 -28.71 37.52
CA LEU A 555 17.82 -28.99 38.75
C LEU A 555 18.09 -27.90 39.80
N LYS A 556 17.03 -27.20 40.24
CA LYS A 556 17.11 -26.05 41.16
C LYS A 556 16.35 -26.32 42.46
N GLY A 557 16.69 -25.56 43.50
CA GLY A 557 15.98 -25.59 44.78
C GLY A 557 15.90 -26.99 45.40
N ASP A 558 14.69 -27.45 45.69
CA ASP A 558 14.45 -28.69 46.44
C ASP A 558 14.71 -29.97 45.63
N GLU A 559 14.66 -29.91 44.30
CA GLU A 559 15.00 -31.04 43.43
C GLU A 559 16.50 -31.34 43.50
N PHE A 560 17.33 -30.31 43.53
CA PHE A 560 18.76 -30.43 43.79
C PHE A 560 19.04 -30.99 45.19
N LYS A 561 18.31 -30.55 46.23
CA LYS A 561 18.42 -31.14 47.59
C LYS A 561 18.08 -32.63 47.59
N ARG A 562 16.99 -33.02 46.92
CA ARG A 562 16.57 -34.44 46.75
C ARG A 562 17.64 -35.24 46.02
N TYR A 563 18.21 -34.71 44.93
CA TYR A 563 19.30 -35.33 44.18
C TYR A 563 20.57 -35.53 45.05
N VAL A 564 21.02 -34.48 45.74
CA VAL A 564 22.19 -34.53 46.64
C VAL A 564 21.98 -35.56 47.76
N ASN A 565 20.78 -35.63 48.36
CA ASN A 565 20.47 -36.64 49.37
C ASN A 565 20.47 -38.07 48.79
N LYS A 566 19.94 -38.27 47.58
CA LYS A 566 19.99 -39.55 46.84
C LYS A 566 21.43 -39.94 46.45
N LEU A 567 22.32 -38.97 46.29
CA LEU A 567 23.76 -39.19 46.02
C LEU A 567 24.56 -39.48 47.30
N ARG A 568 24.22 -38.83 48.42
CA ARG A 568 24.76 -39.14 49.76
C ARG A 568 24.41 -40.57 50.19
N SER A 569 23.15 -40.99 50.06
CA SER A 569 22.74 -42.35 50.44
C SER A 569 23.43 -43.42 49.58
N LYS A 570 23.56 -43.20 48.26
CA LYS A 570 24.39 -44.05 47.38
C LYS A 570 25.86 -44.11 47.83
N ASN A 571 26.47 -43.00 48.21
CA ASN A 571 27.86 -42.96 48.70
C ASN A 571 28.02 -43.76 50.01
N THR A 572 27.10 -43.61 50.98
CA THR A 572 27.09 -44.41 52.22
C THR A 572 26.92 -45.90 51.93
N LEU A 573 26.05 -46.28 50.99
CA LEU A 573 25.83 -47.67 50.60
C LEU A 573 27.06 -48.27 49.90
N TYR A 574 27.70 -47.52 48.99
CA TYR A 574 28.99 -47.89 48.39
C TYR A 574 30.09 -48.09 49.45
N LYS A 575 30.20 -47.18 50.44
CA LYS A 575 31.15 -47.33 51.54
C LYS A 575 30.91 -48.59 52.36
N LYS A 576 29.64 -48.94 52.66
CA LYS A 576 29.30 -50.21 53.32
C LYS A 576 29.74 -51.41 52.48
N LYS A 577 29.37 -51.48 51.20
CA LYS A 577 29.79 -52.59 50.32
C LYS A 577 31.30 -52.70 50.15
N ARG A 578 32.05 -51.59 50.22
CA ARG A 578 33.52 -51.61 50.22
C ARG A 578 34.12 -52.10 51.55
N LEU A 579 33.42 -51.97 52.68
CA LEU A 579 33.84 -52.55 53.96
C LEU A 579 33.56 -54.06 53.99
N GLU A 580 32.35 -54.49 53.61
CA GLU A 580 31.99 -55.91 53.49
C GLU A 580 33.00 -56.71 52.63
N ILE A 581 33.43 -56.13 51.49
CA ILE A 581 34.46 -56.74 50.62
C ILE A 581 35.83 -56.80 51.31
N ALA A 582 36.20 -55.80 52.12
CA ALA A 582 37.47 -55.78 52.84
C ALA A 582 37.48 -56.76 54.02
N GLU A 583 36.35 -56.93 54.70
CA GLU A 583 36.11 -57.92 55.77
C GLU A 583 36.29 -59.34 55.20
N ILE A 584 35.57 -59.69 54.13
CA ILE A 584 35.70 -60.99 53.44
C ILE A 584 37.13 -61.22 52.93
N SER A 585 37.83 -60.18 52.45
CA SER A 585 39.22 -60.29 52.00
C SER A 585 40.19 -60.56 53.16
N ALA A 586 39.92 -60.01 54.35
CA ALA A 586 40.70 -60.25 55.55
C ALA A 586 40.44 -61.67 56.11
N GLU A 587 39.19 -62.11 56.12
CA GLU A 587 38.81 -63.49 56.48
C GLU A 587 39.50 -64.51 55.56
N TYR A 588 39.48 -64.29 54.25
CA TYR A 588 40.20 -65.15 53.29
C TYR A 588 41.71 -65.22 53.58
N GLY A 589 42.35 -64.09 53.88
CA GLY A 589 43.76 -64.06 54.26
C GLY A 589 44.07 -64.77 55.59
N ILE A 590 43.12 -64.78 56.53
CA ILE A 590 43.22 -65.56 57.77
C ILE A 590 43.10 -67.06 57.47
N LEU A 591 42.12 -67.47 56.63
CA LEU A 591 41.95 -68.87 56.23
C LEU A 591 43.16 -69.41 55.46
N GLN A 592 43.74 -68.63 54.54
CA GLN A 592 44.95 -69.04 53.83
C GLN A 592 46.11 -69.28 54.82
N ARG A 593 46.29 -68.38 55.80
CA ARG A 593 47.34 -68.53 56.81
C ARG A 593 47.10 -69.71 57.75
N THR A 594 45.86 -70.07 58.07
CA THR A 594 45.59 -71.30 58.85
C THR A 594 45.79 -72.56 58.03
N GLU A 595 45.52 -72.55 56.72
CA GLU A 595 45.89 -73.63 55.80
C GLU A 595 47.40 -73.84 55.73
N GLU A 596 48.18 -72.75 55.61
CA GLU A 596 49.65 -72.77 55.61
C GLU A 596 50.20 -73.36 56.93
N LEU A 597 49.74 -72.87 58.09
CA LEU A 597 50.13 -73.38 59.41
C LEU A 597 49.75 -74.86 59.64
N LEU A 598 48.67 -75.33 59.02
CA LEU A 598 48.28 -76.75 59.09
C LEU A 598 49.18 -77.63 58.21
N LYS A 599 49.65 -77.13 57.06
CA LYS A 599 50.63 -77.81 56.20
C LYS A 599 52.01 -77.89 56.87
N GLU A 600 52.48 -76.79 57.47
CA GLU A 600 53.72 -76.79 58.26
C GLU A 600 53.66 -77.83 59.39
N ARG A 601 52.59 -77.82 60.20
CA ARG A 601 52.39 -78.82 61.26
C ARG A 601 52.31 -80.26 60.76
N HIS A 602 51.72 -80.48 59.58
CA HIS A 602 51.68 -81.81 58.97
C HIS A 602 53.10 -82.28 58.58
N GLN A 603 53.92 -81.39 58.02
CA GLN A 603 55.33 -81.66 57.71
C GLN A 603 56.18 -81.86 58.99
N ASP A 604 55.95 -81.08 60.05
CA ASP A 604 56.60 -81.27 61.35
C ASP A 604 56.28 -82.65 61.93
N ILE A 605 55.02 -83.08 61.88
CA ILE A 605 54.59 -84.40 62.35
C ILE A 605 55.21 -85.50 61.47
N GLN A 606 55.28 -85.32 60.15
CA GLN A 606 55.89 -86.26 59.22
C GLN A 606 57.40 -86.42 59.48
N GLN A 607 58.11 -85.32 59.74
CA GLN A 607 59.52 -85.32 60.14
C GLN A 607 59.73 -85.92 61.54
N GLN A 608 58.81 -85.69 62.49
CA GLN A 608 58.85 -86.33 63.81
C GLN A 608 58.64 -87.85 63.71
N LEU A 609 57.75 -88.32 62.84
CA LEU A 609 57.56 -89.75 62.57
C LEU A 609 58.82 -90.37 61.98
N GLN A 610 59.42 -89.75 60.94
CA GLN A 610 60.70 -90.18 60.37
C GLN A 610 61.82 -90.21 61.43
N ALA A 611 61.94 -89.16 62.27
CA ALA A 611 62.92 -89.13 63.35
C ALA A 611 62.64 -90.13 64.49
N ILE A 612 61.41 -90.65 64.63
CA ILE A 612 61.07 -91.73 65.56
C ILE A 612 61.38 -93.10 64.94
N GLU A 613 61.17 -93.27 63.63
CA GLU A 613 61.58 -94.45 62.87
C GLU A 613 63.10 -94.63 62.90
N ASP A 614 63.86 -93.57 62.58
CA ASP A 614 65.33 -93.56 62.62
C ASP A 614 65.85 -93.87 64.03
N LYS A 615 65.29 -93.23 65.07
CA LYS A 615 65.67 -93.50 66.48
C LYS A 615 65.37 -94.91 66.96
N LYS A 616 64.45 -95.62 66.30
CA LYS A 616 64.14 -97.03 66.57
C LYS A 616 64.88 -98.00 65.65
N GLY A 617 65.62 -97.49 64.65
CA GLY A 617 66.30 -98.30 63.64
C GLY A 617 65.37 -98.95 62.61
N ILE A 618 64.15 -98.42 62.43
CA ILE A 618 63.11 -98.98 61.54
C ILE A 618 62.64 -97.92 60.54
N SER A 619 63.59 -97.42 59.73
CA SER A 619 63.31 -96.50 58.62
C SER A 619 62.32 -97.13 57.63
N GLY A 620 61.22 -96.42 57.33
CA GLY A 620 60.23 -96.83 56.33
C GLY A 620 59.05 -97.63 56.88
N TYR A 621 58.90 -97.79 58.19
CA TYR A 621 57.77 -98.53 58.77
C TYR A 621 56.41 -97.94 58.34
N SER A 622 56.21 -96.62 58.50
CA SER A 622 54.98 -95.94 58.08
C SER A 622 54.71 -96.05 56.58
N TYR A 623 55.75 -95.98 55.73
CA TYR A 623 55.60 -96.17 54.29
C TYR A 623 55.18 -97.60 53.94
N THR A 624 55.72 -98.63 54.60
CA THR A 624 55.28 -100.02 54.39
C THR A 624 53.92 -100.34 55.00
N GLN A 625 53.53 -99.67 56.09
CA GLN A 625 52.18 -99.70 56.66
C GLN A 625 51.17 -99.05 55.68
N GLU A 626 51.50 -97.88 55.11
CA GLU A 626 50.71 -97.20 54.09
C GLU A 626 50.58 -98.03 52.81
N GLU A 627 51.66 -98.71 52.38
CA GLU A 627 51.64 -99.61 51.22
C GLU A 627 50.83 -100.90 51.50
N LEU A 628 50.83 -101.43 52.72
CA LEU A 628 49.96 -102.54 53.12
C LEU A 628 48.49 -102.12 53.22
N GLU A 629 48.21 -100.89 53.64
CA GLU A 629 46.87 -100.30 53.60
C GLU A 629 46.43 -100.04 52.14
N ARG A 630 47.33 -99.65 51.24
CA ARG A 630 47.09 -99.63 49.79
C ARG A 630 46.83 -101.03 49.23
N VAL A 631 47.58 -102.07 49.60
CA VAL A 631 47.35 -103.44 49.10
C VAL A 631 46.03 -104.03 49.65
N SER A 632 45.66 -103.68 50.88
CA SER A 632 44.32 -103.97 51.44
C SER A 632 43.22 -103.26 50.64
N ALA A 633 43.40 -101.97 50.35
CA ALA A 633 42.52 -101.20 49.47
C ALA A 633 42.43 -101.84 48.07
N VAL A 634 43.54 -102.19 47.42
CA VAL A 634 43.63 -102.84 46.10
C VAL A 634 42.86 -104.17 46.03
N LYS A 635 42.67 -104.88 47.15
CA LYS A 635 41.80 -106.06 47.20
C LYS A 635 40.32 -105.69 47.33
N SER A 636 39.97 -104.74 48.20
CA SER A 636 38.60 -104.20 48.24
C SER A 636 38.19 -103.61 46.89
N GLU A 637 39.14 -102.97 46.23
CA GLU A 637 39.10 -102.39 44.90
C GLU A 637 38.74 -103.39 43.79
N MET A 638 38.91 -104.71 43.98
CA MET A 638 38.58 -105.71 42.96
C MET A 638 37.09 -106.06 42.95
N ASP A 639 36.45 -106.16 44.11
CA ASP A 639 34.98 -106.17 44.15
C ASP A 639 34.43 -104.78 43.81
N GLU A 640 35.15 -103.73 44.20
CA GLU A 640 35.02 -102.39 43.62
C GLU A 640 35.47 -102.30 42.15
N MET A 641 35.82 -103.36 41.40
CA MET A 641 35.96 -103.29 39.93
C MET A 641 34.68 -103.74 39.22
N LYS A 642 33.89 -104.62 39.86
CA LYS A 642 32.49 -104.83 39.48
C LYS A 642 31.65 -103.64 39.93
N GLY A 643 31.98 -103.09 41.11
CA GLY A 643 31.70 -101.71 41.52
C GLY A 643 32.06 -100.75 40.41
N ARG A 644 33.33 -100.36 40.23
CA ARG A 644 33.88 -99.49 39.17
C ARG A 644 33.77 -100.01 37.73
N THR A 645 32.81 -100.87 37.40
CA THR A 645 32.25 -100.93 36.05
C THR A 645 30.94 -100.16 36.03
N LEU A 646 30.01 -100.48 36.94
CA LEU A 646 28.85 -99.64 37.25
C LEU A 646 29.25 -98.26 37.78
N ASP A 647 30.35 -98.16 38.53
CA ASP A 647 30.93 -96.93 39.07
C ASP A 647 32.03 -96.31 38.21
N ASN A 648 32.54 -96.94 37.14
CA ASN A 648 33.17 -96.15 36.07
C ASN A 648 32.11 -95.56 35.15
N MET A 649 30.96 -96.22 34.96
CA MET A 649 29.80 -95.59 34.33
C MET A 649 29.20 -94.52 35.25
N SER A 650 29.05 -94.78 36.55
CA SER A 650 28.56 -93.82 37.54
C SER A 650 29.59 -92.71 37.78
N ASP A 651 30.90 -92.96 37.75
CA ASP A 651 31.92 -91.91 37.82
C ASP A 651 32.09 -91.16 36.51
N MET A 652 31.90 -91.78 35.35
CA MET A 652 31.82 -91.03 34.10
C MET A 652 30.55 -90.17 34.09
N VAL A 653 29.44 -90.66 34.68
CA VAL A 653 28.21 -89.88 34.92
C VAL A 653 28.40 -88.84 36.03
N LYS A 654 29.16 -89.09 37.10
CA LYS A 654 29.49 -88.10 38.16
C LYS A 654 30.49 -87.07 37.65
N LYS A 655 31.47 -87.44 36.81
CA LYS A 655 32.43 -86.53 36.15
C LYS A 655 31.76 -85.75 35.02
N LEU A 656 30.85 -86.35 34.26
CA LEU A 656 29.96 -85.61 33.34
C LEU A 656 29.00 -84.71 34.10
N ASN A 657 28.39 -85.15 35.20
CA ASN A 657 27.52 -84.31 36.03
C ASN A 657 28.30 -83.22 36.78
N ALA A 658 29.55 -83.45 37.16
CA ALA A 658 30.45 -82.46 37.74
C ALA A 658 30.90 -81.45 36.69
N MET A 659 31.39 -81.89 35.52
CA MET A 659 31.66 -80.99 34.39
C MET A 659 30.39 -80.25 33.94
N VAL A 660 29.21 -80.88 33.97
CA VAL A 660 27.93 -80.22 33.69
C VAL A 660 27.52 -79.29 34.84
N ALA A 661 27.89 -79.56 36.11
CA ALA A 661 27.69 -78.66 37.24
C ALA A 661 28.65 -77.46 37.18
N ASP A 662 29.90 -77.66 36.77
CA ASP A 662 30.92 -76.63 36.58
C ASP A 662 30.63 -75.78 35.34
N LYS A 663 30.17 -76.40 34.25
CA LYS A 663 29.63 -75.65 33.10
C LYS A 663 28.30 -74.98 33.47
N LYS A 664 27.42 -75.56 34.30
CA LYS A 664 26.24 -74.85 34.82
C LYS A 664 26.62 -73.71 35.76
N SER A 665 27.65 -73.83 36.60
CA SER A 665 28.06 -72.82 37.58
C SER A 665 28.85 -71.67 36.93
N SER A 666 29.65 -71.95 35.89
CA SER A 666 30.32 -70.94 35.07
C SER A 666 29.39 -70.31 34.02
N LEU A 667 28.41 -71.04 33.47
CA LEU A 667 27.35 -70.46 32.63
C LEU A 667 26.27 -69.75 33.46
N ALA A 668 26.05 -70.08 34.73
CA ALA A 668 25.06 -69.42 35.59
C ALA A 668 25.22 -67.89 35.66
N PRO A 669 26.41 -67.30 35.93
CA PRO A 669 26.59 -65.85 35.86
C PRO A 669 26.38 -65.33 34.44
N ILE A 670 26.93 -65.99 33.41
CA ILE A 670 26.78 -65.57 32.01
C ILE A 670 25.29 -65.56 31.58
N ILE A 671 24.50 -66.54 32.01
CA ILE A 671 23.05 -66.65 31.78
C ILE A 671 22.30 -65.61 32.62
N LYS A 672 22.72 -65.33 33.86
CA LYS A 672 22.14 -64.29 34.72
C LYS A 672 22.40 -62.89 34.15
N ASP A 673 23.56 -62.66 33.56
CA ASP A 673 23.92 -61.40 32.90
C ASP A 673 23.25 -61.28 31.53
N LEU A 674 23.13 -62.38 30.76
CA LEU A 674 22.28 -62.43 29.56
C LEU A 674 20.80 -62.17 29.87
N ARG A 675 20.28 -62.65 31.00
CA ARG A 675 18.93 -62.34 31.47
C ARG A 675 18.79 -60.86 31.82
N GLN A 676 19.75 -60.28 32.56
CA GLN A 676 19.77 -58.84 32.84
C GLN A 676 19.91 -57.99 31.57
N LEU A 677 20.72 -58.41 30.60
CA LEU A 677 20.88 -57.73 29.32
C LEU A 677 19.60 -57.82 28.48
N ARG A 678 18.96 -58.99 28.38
CA ARG A 678 17.65 -59.15 27.72
C ARG A 678 16.57 -58.30 28.40
N GLN A 679 16.54 -58.28 29.73
CA GLN A 679 15.62 -57.44 30.49
C GLN A 679 15.87 -55.95 30.21
N ARG A 680 17.12 -55.46 30.29
CA ARG A 680 17.46 -54.08 29.92
C ARG A 680 17.13 -53.74 28.47
N CYS A 681 17.29 -54.69 27.54
CA CYS A 681 16.86 -54.50 26.16
C CYS A 681 15.34 -54.40 26.03
N GLN A 682 14.56 -55.17 26.81
CA GLN A 682 13.10 -55.04 26.86
C GLN A 682 12.68 -53.70 27.49
N GLU A 683 13.28 -53.32 28.62
CA GLU A 683 13.05 -52.03 29.30
C GLU A 683 13.37 -50.85 28.37
N LEU A 684 14.51 -50.88 27.66
CA LEU A 684 14.87 -49.87 26.66
C LEU A 684 13.95 -49.88 25.43
N THR A 685 13.47 -51.05 24.99
CA THR A 685 12.52 -51.14 23.87
C THR A 685 11.18 -50.52 24.27
N GLN A 686 10.69 -50.82 25.48
CA GLN A 686 9.47 -50.22 26.04
C GLN A 686 9.64 -48.70 26.19
N GLU A 687 10.74 -48.20 26.76
CA GLU A 687 11.03 -46.76 26.80
C GLU A 687 11.03 -46.12 25.40
N CYS A 688 11.58 -46.80 24.39
CA CYS A 688 11.59 -46.30 23.01
C CYS A 688 10.19 -46.31 22.38
N GLU A 689 9.38 -47.34 22.62
CA GLU A 689 7.99 -47.43 22.14
C GLU A 689 7.09 -46.40 22.83
N GLU A 690 7.24 -46.18 24.13
CA GLU A 690 6.56 -45.12 24.89
C GLU A 690 6.94 -43.73 24.38
N LYS A 691 8.24 -43.43 24.26
CA LYS A 691 8.72 -42.13 23.77
C LYS A 691 8.33 -41.88 22.32
N LYS A 692 8.30 -42.94 21.48
CA LYS A 692 7.78 -42.85 20.11
C LYS A 692 6.27 -42.60 20.10
N SER A 693 5.49 -43.32 20.91
CA SER A 693 4.03 -43.11 21.03
C SER A 693 3.70 -41.67 21.48
N GLN A 694 4.45 -41.14 22.45
CA GLN A 694 4.36 -39.74 22.87
C GLN A 694 4.72 -38.77 21.74
N TYR A 695 5.82 -39.03 21.00
CA TYR A 695 6.22 -38.21 19.85
C TYR A 695 5.16 -38.23 18.73
N ASP A 696 4.69 -39.41 18.32
CA ASP A 696 3.69 -39.58 17.25
C ASP A 696 2.35 -38.91 17.64
N SER A 697 1.95 -39.01 18.92
CA SER A 697 0.79 -38.30 19.46
C SER A 697 0.95 -36.77 19.44
N CYS A 698 2.11 -36.26 19.87
CA CYS A 698 2.41 -34.83 19.81
C CYS A 698 2.51 -34.32 18.36
N ALA A 699 3.09 -35.10 17.44
CA ALA A 699 3.21 -34.79 16.02
C ALA A 699 1.82 -34.68 15.38
N ALA A 700 0.96 -35.71 15.52
CA ALA A 700 -0.42 -35.68 15.02
C ALA A 700 -1.23 -34.51 15.63
N GLY A 701 -1.02 -34.21 16.93
CA GLY A 701 -1.63 -33.06 17.61
C GLY A 701 -1.16 -31.70 17.09
N LEU A 702 0.07 -31.61 16.57
CA LEU A 702 0.61 -30.39 15.92
C LEU A 702 0.19 -30.29 14.46
N GLU A 703 0.17 -31.40 13.71
CA GLU A 703 -0.32 -31.45 12.32
C GLU A 703 -1.81 -31.12 12.23
N SER A 704 -2.63 -31.62 13.15
CA SER A 704 -4.06 -31.26 13.26
C SER A 704 -4.25 -29.75 13.49
N LYS A 705 -3.52 -29.17 14.46
CA LYS A 705 -3.54 -27.71 14.73
C LYS A 705 -3.04 -26.91 13.53
N ARG A 706 -1.99 -27.37 12.85
CA ARG A 706 -1.47 -26.76 11.62
C ARG A 706 -2.51 -26.81 10.51
N SER A 707 -3.21 -27.92 10.32
CA SER A 707 -4.27 -28.06 9.31
C SER A 707 -5.45 -27.12 9.60
N SER A 708 -5.87 -26.99 10.87
CA SER A 708 -6.89 -26.01 11.28
C SER A 708 -6.46 -24.59 10.92
N LEU A 709 -5.26 -24.18 11.34
CA LEU A 709 -4.73 -22.84 11.06
C LEU A 709 -4.52 -22.59 9.56
N GLU A 710 -4.10 -23.59 8.78
CA GLU A 710 -4.02 -23.47 7.31
C GLU A 710 -5.40 -23.36 6.65
N GLN A 711 -6.45 -23.92 7.24
CA GLN A 711 -7.83 -23.82 6.77
C GLN A 711 -8.46 -22.48 7.18
N GLU A 712 -8.25 -22.02 8.41
CA GLU A 712 -8.63 -20.68 8.90
C GLU A 712 -7.95 -19.56 8.08
N VAL A 713 -6.66 -19.71 7.76
CA VAL A 713 -5.95 -18.77 6.88
C VAL A 713 -6.47 -18.80 5.43
N LYS A 714 -7.03 -19.91 4.95
CA LYS A 714 -7.72 -19.97 3.66
C LYS A 714 -9.08 -19.26 3.73
N SER A 715 -9.93 -19.58 4.70
CA SER A 715 -11.24 -18.93 4.83
C SER A 715 -11.12 -17.42 5.04
N LEU A 716 -10.19 -16.96 5.88
CA LEU A 716 -9.92 -15.53 6.07
C LEU A 716 -9.44 -14.84 4.79
N ARG A 717 -8.64 -15.51 3.93
CA ARG A 717 -8.27 -14.97 2.61
C ARG A 717 -9.46 -14.90 1.65
N GLU A 718 -10.32 -15.92 1.66
CA GLU A 718 -11.55 -15.95 0.88
C GLU A 718 -12.59 -14.93 1.39
N GLU A 719 -12.56 -14.58 2.68
CA GLU A 719 -13.31 -13.46 3.26
C GLU A 719 -12.74 -12.11 2.82
N CYS A 720 -11.42 -11.89 2.92
CA CYS A 720 -10.79 -10.66 2.43
C CYS A 720 -11.09 -10.43 0.93
N LEU A 721 -10.95 -11.45 0.08
CA LEU A 721 -11.23 -11.34 -1.35
C LEU A 721 -12.72 -11.08 -1.64
N ARG A 722 -13.64 -11.65 -0.85
CA ARG A 722 -15.07 -11.35 -0.95
C ARG A 722 -15.36 -9.91 -0.53
N GLU A 723 -14.78 -9.44 0.57
CA GLU A 723 -15.00 -8.07 1.05
C GLU A 723 -14.32 -7.01 0.18
N GLU A 724 -13.18 -7.29 -0.44
CA GLU A 724 -12.59 -6.45 -1.49
C GLU A 724 -13.51 -6.36 -2.72
N SER A 725 -14.08 -7.49 -3.16
CA SER A 725 -15.07 -7.52 -4.25
C SER A 725 -16.35 -6.75 -3.89
N ASN A 726 -16.88 -6.97 -2.68
CA ASN A 726 -18.05 -6.26 -2.15
C ASN A 726 -17.78 -4.75 -2.06
N TYR A 727 -16.63 -4.34 -1.55
CA TYR A 727 -16.20 -2.94 -1.49
C TYR A 727 -16.14 -2.31 -2.89
N HIS A 728 -15.53 -2.99 -3.86
CA HIS A 728 -15.47 -2.48 -5.23
C HIS A 728 -16.86 -2.38 -5.88
N GLN A 729 -17.73 -3.38 -5.70
CA GLN A 729 -19.12 -3.34 -6.17
C GLN A 729 -19.91 -2.19 -5.53
N VAL A 730 -19.86 -2.06 -4.20
CA VAL A 730 -20.55 -0.99 -3.45
C VAL A 730 -19.99 0.38 -3.82
N ASN A 731 -18.69 0.54 -4.04
CA ASN A 731 -18.12 1.80 -4.48
C ASN A 731 -18.53 2.17 -5.92
N CYS A 732 -18.64 1.21 -6.84
CA CYS A 732 -19.22 1.43 -8.17
C CYS A 732 -20.70 1.82 -8.09
N MET A 733 -21.51 1.11 -7.29
CA MET A 733 -22.91 1.46 -7.04
C MET A 733 -23.05 2.86 -6.41
N LYS A 734 -22.17 3.21 -5.47
CA LYS A 734 -22.09 4.56 -4.88
C LYS A 734 -21.81 5.61 -5.96
N MET A 735 -20.83 5.43 -6.84
CA MET A 735 -20.53 6.40 -7.91
C MET A 735 -21.71 6.57 -8.89
N ILE A 736 -22.45 5.49 -9.16
CA ILE A 736 -23.69 5.53 -9.96
C ILE A 736 -24.77 6.34 -9.21
N LEU A 737 -24.98 6.08 -7.91
CA LEU A 737 -25.94 6.80 -7.06
C LEU A 737 -25.57 8.27 -6.86
N GLU A 738 -24.28 8.61 -6.72
CA GLU A 738 -23.79 10.00 -6.66
C GLU A 738 -24.06 10.73 -7.99
N THR A 739 -23.86 10.04 -9.13
CA THR A 739 -24.20 10.57 -10.47
C THR A 739 -25.71 10.77 -10.64
N GLN A 740 -26.53 9.83 -10.18
CA GLN A 740 -28.00 9.94 -10.21
C GLN A 740 -28.49 11.06 -9.27
N LEU A 741 -27.95 11.15 -8.05
CA LEU A 741 -28.24 12.21 -7.10
C LEU A 741 -27.84 13.59 -7.63
N GLN A 742 -26.73 13.69 -8.36
CA GLN A 742 -26.34 14.93 -9.02
C GLN A 742 -27.31 15.31 -10.14
N ARG A 743 -27.72 14.36 -11.00
CA ARG A 743 -28.78 14.58 -12.00
C ARG A 743 -30.09 15.05 -11.37
N VAL A 744 -30.52 14.43 -10.27
CA VAL A 744 -31.73 14.85 -9.52
C VAL A 744 -31.57 16.24 -8.90
N LYS A 745 -30.41 16.56 -8.31
CA LYS A 745 -30.12 17.91 -7.80
C LYS A 745 -30.18 18.97 -8.90
N ASP A 746 -29.65 18.67 -10.08
CA ASP A 746 -29.62 19.62 -11.19
C ASP A 746 -30.99 19.75 -11.88
N GLU A 747 -31.77 18.67 -12.00
CA GLU A 747 -33.19 18.70 -12.40
C GLU A 747 -34.03 19.53 -11.42
N VAL A 748 -33.84 19.35 -10.10
CA VAL A 748 -34.54 20.14 -9.07
C VAL A 748 -34.15 21.62 -9.12
N LYS A 749 -32.86 21.96 -9.37
CA LYS A 749 -32.46 23.36 -9.62
C LYS A 749 -33.17 23.93 -10.84
N MET A 750 -33.17 23.21 -11.97
CA MET A 750 -33.85 23.66 -13.20
C MET A 750 -35.36 23.85 -12.96
N TYR A 751 -36.02 22.93 -12.26
CA TYR A 751 -37.44 23.01 -11.94
C TYR A 751 -37.81 24.15 -10.97
N VAL A 752 -36.98 24.39 -9.94
CA VAL A 752 -37.22 25.44 -8.93
C VAL A 752 -36.83 26.83 -9.43
N SER A 753 -35.86 26.92 -10.35
CA SER A 753 -35.34 28.18 -10.91
C SER A 753 -36.43 29.20 -11.26
N SER A 754 -36.19 30.49 -11.02
CA SER A 754 -37.19 31.54 -11.33
C SER A 754 -37.34 31.79 -12.82
N ASP A 755 -36.33 31.46 -13.63
CA ASP A 755 -36.36 31.66 -15.08
C ASP A 755 -37.14 30.55 -15.79
N GLN A 756 -38.27 30.91 -16.38
CA GLN A 756 -39.14 30.01 -17.13
C GLN A 756 -38.44 29.37 -18.35
N GLN A 757 -37.36 29.97 -18.83
CA GLN A 757 -36.49 29.45 -19.89
C GLN A 757 -35.60 28.28 -19.41
N GLU A 758 -35.32 28.20 -18.10
CA GLU A 758 -34.51 27.15 -17.48
C GLU A 758 -35.37 25.98 -17.02
N ARG A 759 -36.57 26.24 -16.46
CA ARG A 759 -37.61 25.21 -16.25
C ARG A 759 -37.88 24.40 -17.50
N LYS A 760 -38.00 25.08 -18.65
CA LYS A 760 -38.16 24.46 -19.98
C LYS A 760 -37.00 23.53 -20.40
N LYS A 761 -35.86 23.51 -19.69
CA LYS A 761 -34.75 22.56 -19.89
C LYS A 761 -34.85 21.33 -19.00
N ALA A 762 -35.69 21.32 -17.96
CA ALA A 762 -35.90 20.17 -17.10
C ALA A 762 -36.36 18.96 -17.94
N VAL A 763 -35.84 17.78 -17.62
CA VAL A 763 -36.11 16.52 -18.32
C VAL A 763 -37.61 16.22 -18.35
N ARG A 764 -38.34 16.54 -17.26
CA ARG A 764 -39.82 16.47 -17.22
C ARG A 764 -40.48 17.34 -18.30
N ASP A 765 -40.06 18.60 -18.42
CA ASP A 765 -40.60 19.58 -19.37
C ASP A 765 -40.18 19.28 -20.82
N GLN A 766 -39.07 18.56 -21.03
CA GLN A 766 -38.69 18.05 -22.35
C GLN A 766 -39.60 16.89 -22.76
N TYR A 767 -39.75 15.85 -21.94
CA TYR A 767 -40.62 14.72 -22.27
C TYR A 767 -42.09 15.13 -22.42
N SER A 768 -42.59 16.07 -21.61
CA SER A 768 -43.97 16.58 -21.74
C SER A 768 -44.21 17.29 -23.09
N LYS A 769 -43.21 17.97 -23.65
CA LYS A 769 -43.28 18.52 -25.02
C LYS A 769 -43.26 17.41 -26.05
N MET A 770 -42.32 16.47 -25.97
CA MET A 770 -42.26 15.34 -26.91
C MET A 770 -43.57 14.53 -26.94
N ILE A 771 -44.23 14.35 -25.79
CA ILE A 771 -45.55 13.71 -25.70
C ILE A 771 -46.59 14.55 -26.46
N THR A 772 -46.73 15.84 -26.16
CA THR A 772 -47.72 16.71 -26.84
C THR A 772 -47.42 16.91 -28.34
N GLU A 773 -46.16 16.89 -28.75
CA GLU A 773 -45.72 16.88 -30.15
C GLU A 773 -46.16 15.59 -30.87
N GLN A 774 -45.96 14.42 -30.25
CA GLN A 774 -46.40 13.13 -30.79
C GLN A 774 -47.93 12.99 -30.79
N GLU A 775 -48.64 13.49 -29.78
CA GLU A 775 -50.11 13.57 -29.78
C GLU A 775 -50.62 14.46 -30.91
N ASN A 776 -49.99 15.62 -31.14
CA ASN A 776 -50.37 16.53 -32.21
C ASN A 776 -49.98 15.99 -33.60
N LEU A 777 -48.89 15.22 -33.72
CA LEU A 777 -48.58 14.44 -34.92
C LEU A 777 -49.67 13.38 -35.15
N GLY A 778 -50.09 12.67 -34.11
CA GLY A 778 -51.17 11.69 -34.15
C GLY A 778 -52.52 12.29 -34.60
N LYS A 779 -52.87 13.49 -34.12
CA LYS A 779 -54.05 14.25 -34.59
C LYS A 779 -53.91 14.59 -36.09
N LYS A 780 -52.80 15.22 -36.50
CA LYS A 780 -52.52 15.58 -37.90
C LYS A 780 -52.52 14.36 -38.85
N LEU A 781 -52.05 13.20 -38.38
CA LEU A 781 -52.10 11.96 -39.17
C LEU A 781 -53.51 11.39 -39.28
N ARG A 782 -54.35 11.48 -38.25
CA ARG A 782 -55.78 11.14 -38.31
C ARG A 782 -56.56 12.10 -39.22
N GLU A 783 -56.26 13.39 -39.17
CA GLU A 783 -56.82 14.41 -40.07
C GLU A 783 -56.44 14.14 -41.53
N LYS A 784 -55.16 13.86 -41.82
CA LYS A 784 -54.71 13.43 -43.15
C LYS A 784 -55.38 12.13 -43.60
N GLN A 785 -55.51 11.14 -42.71
CA GLN A 785 -56.21 9.89 -43.02
C GLN A 785 -57.70 10.11 -43.34
N LYS A 786 -58.37 11.01 -42.61
CA LYS A 786 -59.74 11.43 -42.86
C LYS A 786 -59.86 12.13 -44.23
N ALA A 787 -59.04 13.15 -44.49
CA ALA A 787 -59.03 13.87 -45.76
C ALA A 787 -58.72 12.96 -46.96
N VAL A 788 -57.82 11.99 -46.81
CA VAL A 788 -57.56 10.96 -47.84
C VAL A 788 -58.79 10.07 -48.05
N ARG A 789 -59.46 9.59 -47.00
CA ARG A 789 -60.71 8.81 -47.14
C ARG A 789 -61.82 9.61 -47.83
N GLU A 790 -61.98 10.88 -47.49
CA GLU A 790 -63.02 11.76 -48.04
C GLU A 790 -62.73 12.16 -49.50
N SER A 791 -61.47 12.41 -49.85
CA SER A 791 -61.06 12.72 -51.24
C SER A 791 -60.91 11.49 -52.14
N HIS A 792 -60.72 10.29 -51.59
CA HIS A 792 -60.55 9.06 -52.39
C HIS A 792 -61.71 8.81 -53.35
N GLY A 793 -62.96 9.01 -52.90
CA GLY A 793 -64.15 8.83 -53.73
C GLY A 793 -64.24 9.82 -54.91
N PRO A 794 -64.22 11.15 -54.66
CA PRO A 794 -64.13 12.17 -55.69
C PRO A 794 -62.96 11.97 -56.66
N ASN A 795 -61.75 11.70 -56.15
CA ASN A 795 -60.57 11.51 -56.98
C ASN A 795 -60.69 10.26 -57.87
N LEU A 796 -61.31 9.18 -57.40
CA LEU A 796 -61.55 7.98 -58.23
C LEU A 796 -62.54 8.27 -59.37
N LYS A 797 -63.59 9.07 -59.10
CA LYS A 797 -64.52 9.56 -60.14
C LYS A 797 -63.80 10.44 -61.16
N GLN A 798 -62.95 11.36 -60.70
CA GLN A 798 -62.19 12.25 -61.58
C GLN A 798 -61.18 11.47 -62.45
N VAL A 799 -60.46 10.50 -61.88
CA VAL A 799 -59.56 9.60 -62.63
C VAL A 799 -60.33 8.77 -63.66
N LYS A 800 -61.56 8.33 -63.34
CA LYS A 800 -62.42 7.69 -64.34
C LYS A 800 -62.77 8.67 -65.47
N MET A 801 -63.26 9.87 -65.15
CA MET A 801 -63.58 10.90 -66.16
C MET A 801 -62.39 11.26 -67.05
N TRP A 802 -61.17 11.32 -66.51
CA TRP A 802 -59.95 11.55 -67.31
C TRP A 802 -59.64 10.39 -68.26
N ARG A 803 -59.86 9.14 -67.85
CA ARG A 803 -59.73 7.96 -68.74
C ARG A 803 -60.82 7.93 -69.80
N ASP A 804 -62.07 8.21 -69.40
CA ASP A 804 -63.22 8.27 -70.32
C ASP A 804 -63.00 9.39 -71.37
N LEU A 805 -62.41 10.53 -70.98
CA LEU A 805 -61.99 11.60 -71.89
C LEU A 805 -60.77 11.23 -72.76
N GLN A 806 -59.78 10.52 -72.22
CA GLN A 806 -58.65 10.02 -73.00
C GLN A 806 -59.12 9.08 -74.11
N LEU A 807 -59.98 8.11 -73.78
CA LEU A 807 -60.62 7.21 -74.74
C LEU A 807 -61.44 7.98 -75.79
N LEU A 808 -62.17 9.01 -75.39
CA LEU A 808 -62.89 9.88 -76.32
C LEU A 808 -61.94 10.59 -77.31
N MET A 809 -60.79 11.08 -76.83
CA MET A 809 -59.76 11.72 -77.66
C MET A 809 -59.04 10.74 -78.58
N GLU A 810 -58.76 9.52 -78.10
CA GLU A 810 -58.17 8.43 -78.89
C GLU A 810 -59.13 7.96 -80.00
N CYS A 811 -60.40 7.71 -79.68
CA CYS A 811 -61.44 7.45 -80.68
C CYS A 811 -61.61 8.61 -81.67
N LYS A 812 -61.58 9.87 -81.22
CA LYS A 812 -61.67 11.04 -82.11
C LYS A 812 -60.45 11.15 -83.04
N LYS A 813 -59.25 10.84 -82.53
CA LYS A 813 -58.01 10.75 -83.32
C LYS A 813 -58.08 9.63 -84.36
N GLU A 814 -58.56 8.44 -83.99
CA GLU A 814 -58.78 7.36 -84.94
C GLU A 814 -59.79 7.71 -86.02
N CYS A 815 -60.93 8.29 -85.67
CA CYS A 815 -61.92 8.74 -86.64
C CYS A 815 -61.34 9.79 -87.59
N PHE A 816 -60.58 10.76 -87.09
CA PHE A 816 -59.91 11.77 -87.92
C PHE A 816 -58.88 11.16 -88.88
N LEU A 817 -58.07 10.19 -88.42
CA LEU A 817 -57.11 9.46 -89.27
C LEU A 817 -57.82 8.62 -90.35
N LYS A 818 -58.93 7.95 -90.00
CA LYS A 818 -59.79 7.21 -90.95
C LYS A 818 -60.45 8.16 -91.96
N GLN A 819 -60.74 9.40 -91.58
CA GLN A 819 -61.32 10.42 -92.45
C GLN A 819 -60.28 11.09 -93.38
N GLN A 820 -58.99 11.08 -93.03
CA GLN A 820 -57.90 11.57 -93.90
C GLN A 820 -57.44 10.56 -94.96
N ASN A 821 -57.71 9.25 -94.79
CA ASN A 821 -57.28 8.18 -95.71
C ASN A 821 -58.45 7.49 -96.43
N PRO A 822 -59.05 8.10 -97.48
CA PRO A 822 -60.01 7.43 -98.36
C PRO A 822 -59.34 6.47 -99.37
N ALA A 823 -58.25 5.80 -98.98
CA ALA A 823 -57.33 5.13 -99.91
C ALA A 823 -56.59 3.90 -99.35
N SER A 824 -57.29 3.00 -98.64
CA SER A 824 -56.82 1.60 -98.45
C SER A 824 -57.97 0.63 -98.19
N VAL A 825 -58.94 0.55 -99.11
CA VAL A 825 -59.86 -0.60 -99.17
C VAL A 825 -59.11 -1.78 -99.77
N GLY A 826 -58.90 -2.83 -98.98
CA GLY A 826 -58.40 -4.13 -99.42
C GLY A 826 -56.92 -4.17 -99.83
N GLN A 827 -56.13 -4.97 -99.12
CA GLN A 827 -54.92 -5.58 -99.70
C GLN A 827 -54.98 -7.09 -99.47
N VAL A 828 -54.78 -7.85 -100.53
CA VAL A 828 -55.04 -9.29 -100.60
C VAL A 828 -53.83 -10.07 -100.09
N ILE A 829 -54.08 -11.14 -99.35
CA ILE A 829 -53.08 -12.17 -99.00
C ILE A 829 -53.27 -13.33 -99.99
N GLN A 830 -52.22 -13.73 -100.70
CA GLN A 830 -52.21 -14.94 -101.53
C GLN A 830 -51.29 -15.99 -100.93
N GLU A 831 -51.88 -17.11 -100.52
CA GLU A 831 -51.20 -18.42 -100.41
C GLU A 831 -52.03 -19.46 -101.18
N GLY A 832 -51.38 -20.45 -101.77
CA GLY A 832 -51.97 -21.79 -101.89
C GLY A 832 -53.09 -22.06 -102.90
N GLY A 833 -53.53 -21.09 -103.72
CA GLY A 833 -54.24 -21.37 -104.97
C GLY A 833 -55.70 -21.85 -104.89
N GLU A 834 -56.62 -20.99 -104.46
CA GLU A 834 -57.99 -20.93 -105.00
C GLU A 834 -58.57 -19.51 -104.82
N ASP A 835 -58.69 -18.73 -105.91
CA ASP A 835 -59.14 -17.34 -105.85
C ASP A 835 -60.68 -17.22 -105.69
N ARG A 836 -61.17 -16.97 -104.46
CA ARG A 836 -62.55 -16.45 -104.21
C ARG A 836 -62.65 -15.43 -103.07
N LEU A 837 -62.43 -14.16 -103.41
CA LEU A 837 -63.15 -13.01 -102.83
C LEU A 837 -64.63 -13.07 -103.30
N VAL A 838 -65.63 -12.36 -102.75
CA VAL A 838 -65.77 -11.26 -101.77
C VAL A 838 -67.04 -11.59 -100.93
N LEU A 839 -67.34 -11.06 -99.73
CA LEU A 839 -67.18 -9.71 -99.14
C LEU A 839 -66.73 -9.78 -97.67
#